data_AF-A0A4R1M0E5-F1
#
_entry.id   AF-A0A4R1M0E5-F1
#
_cell.length_a   1.000
_cell.length_b   1.000
_cell.length_c   1.000
_cell.angle_alpha   90.00
_cell.angle_beta   90.00
_cell.angle_gamma   90.00
#
_symmetry.space_group_name_H-M   'P 1'
#
loop_
_entity.id
_entity.type
_entity.pdbx_description
1 polymer ?
#
loop_
_entity_poly.entity_id
_entity_poly.type
_entity_poly.pdbx_seq_one_letter_code
_entity_poly.pdbx_strand_id
1 'polypeptide(L)'
;MIKQTTIDRVFDAIQIEEVVGDFVDLKKRGTSLLGLCPFHNEKTPSFNVSVSKGIYKCFGCGEGGHAVDFVMKHEKYSYPEAIRYLAKKYNIEVEEDEQSEEQQLVQDQKESLFIVTNWAAELFQDSLWNTNEGKTIGLSYFKERGYREDIIKKFELGYSPESWDYLYTKAVQAGHQEEYLEKTGLIIKKEGGKTYDRFRSRVMFPIHNLTGRTLGFGGRTLKTDKKIPKYVNSPESDIYHKSAVLYGLYFAKKSIVTVDNCYLVEGYADVLSMHQAGVENVVASSGTSLTIEQIKLIARFTKNVTMLYDGDAAGIKASLRGTDMLLKEGLNVKVLLFSDGHDPDSYIHKFGPNSFQEYIQKNQQDFISFKTQILLQDAGNDPIKRAGVIREIVESIALIPDQIKASVFIRDCSVKLDIEERVLISELNKMRLQQSRKQNPSRNESLSDLPPENLFDDETVATENQLPEVNSNDLQEQEIIRLLLHYGEMPATWLEEKNYPIAILILSSLQDVEFTDPVAKKVAAIYIEYLNRQELPEQRVFITNSDKEVSNLVISLLSSPYNLSPNWNDDKRQIYVKQETDNLKETVLKAIFRMKKRKIDERIQKVRDEIKEETNPENIAILSHKYLKLKEVEKETLAFLGTVISK
;
A
#
# COMPACT_ATOMS: atom_id res chain seq x y z
N MET A 1 -10.06 -8.39 -22.37
CA MET A 1 -8.95 -8.73 -21.43
C MET A 1 -7.74 -9.03 -22.30
N ILE A 2 -6.49 -8.85 -21.87
CA ILE A 2 -5.35 -9.22 -22.74
C ILE A 2 -5.37 -10.74 -22.86
N LYS A 3 -5.34 -11.29 -24.09
CA LYS A 3 -5.37 -12.75 -24.28
C LYS A 3 -4.23 -13.40 -23.52
N GLN A 4 -4.50 -14.57 -22.93
CA GLN A 4 -3.48 -15.33 -22.21
C GLN A 4 -2.27 -15.65 -23.10
N THR A 5 -2.51 -15.94 -24.38
CA THR A 5 -1.45 -16.18 -25.38
C THR A 5 -0.52 -14.97 -25.57
N THR A 6 -1.05 -13.75 -25.53
CA THR A 6 -0.26 -12.51 -25.58
C THR A 6 0.54 -12.32 -24.30
N ILE A 7 -0.06 -12.60 -23.15
CA ILE A 7 0.60 -12.52 -21.84
C ILE A 7 1.80 -13.49 -21.82
N ASP A 8 1.59 -14.74 -22.23
CA ASP A 8 2.64 -15.77 -22.26
C ASP A 8 3.78 -15.37 -23.21
N ARG A 9 3.46 -14.87 -24.41
CA ARG A 9 4.46 -14.34 -25.37
C ARG A 9 5.28 -13.19 -24.79
N VAL A 10 4.65 -12.29 -24.04
CA VAL A 10 5.33 -11.18 -23.35
C VAL A 10 6.26 -11.74 -22.28
N PHE A 11 5.79 -12.68 -21.46
CA PHE A 11 6.63 -13.32 -20.44
C PHE A 11 7.80 -14.10 -21.01
N ASP A 12 7.67 -14.71 -22.20
CA ASP A 12 8.75 -15.46 -22.87
C ASP A 12 9.81 -14.55 -23.49
N ALA A 13 9.43 -13.37 -23.96
CA ALA A 13 10.37 -12.41 -24.56
C ALA A 13 11.09 -11.52 -23.53
N ILE A 14 10.54 -11.40 -22.33
CA ILE A 14 11.06 -10.51 -21.29
C ILE A 14 12.45 -10.95 -20.83
N GLN A 15 13.39 -10.01 -20.91
CA GLN A 15 14.68 -10.06 -20.25
C GLN A 15 14.69 -9.07 -19.08
N ILE A 16 14.83 -9.58 -17.86
CA ILE A 16 14.70 -8.75 -16.65
C ILE A 16 15.81 -7.70 -16.55
N GLU A 17 17.02 -8.03 -16.98
CA GLU A 17 18.16 -7.13 -17.00
C GLU A 17 17.93 -5.91 -17.89
N GLU A 18 17.27 -6.09 -19.03
CA GLU A 18 16.96 -4.99 -19.95
C GLU A 18 15.84 -4.13 -19.39
N VAL A 19 14.80 -4.75 -18.81
CA VAL A 19 13.66 -4.02 -18.23
C VAL A 19 14.12 -3.18 -17.04
N VAL A 20 14.89 -3.76 -16.13
CA VAL A 20 15.40 -3.04 -14.95
C VAL A 20 16.50 -2.06 -15.34
N GLY A 21 17.37 -2.44 -16.28
CA GLY A 21 18.49 -1.62 -16.74
C GLY A 21 18.09 -0.29 -17.38
N ASP A 22 16.85 -0.16 -17.88
CA ASP A 22 16.30 1.11 -18.35
C ASP A 22 16.18 2.16 -17.22
N PHE A 23 16.03 1.71 -15.97
CA PHE A 23 15.69 2.56 -14.83
C PHE A 23 16.81 2.62 -13.78
N VAL A 24 17.63 1.58 -13.70
CA VAL A 24 18.66 1.43 -12.66
C VAL A 24 20.00 1.08 -13.30
N ASP A 25 21.05 1.80 -12.90
CA ASP A 25 22.42 1.47 -13.27
C ASP A 25 22.86 0.16 -12.61
N LEU A 26 22.88 -0.91 -13.41
CA LEU A 26 23.26 -2.26 -12.98
C LEU A 26 24.73 -2.56 -13.31
N LYS A 27 25.47 -3.06 -12.31
CA LYS A 27 26.86 -3.53 -12.46
C LYS A 27 26.94 -5.04 -12.25
N LYS A 28 27.67 -5.72 -13.13
CA LYS A 28 27.85 -7.18 -13.05
C LYS A 28 28.67 -7.56 -11.82
N ARG A 29 28.14 -8.48 -11.00
CA ARG A 29 28.81 -9.03 -9.81
C ARG A 29 28.60 -10.55 -9.76
N GLY A 30 29.52 -11.29 -10.38
CA GLY A 30 29.41 -12.74 -10.54
C GLY A 30 28.36 -13.09 -11.60
N THR A 31 27.40 -13.93 -11.23
CA THR A 31 26.27 -14.36 -12.07
C THR A 31 25.06 -13.42 -12.02
N SER A 32 25.02 -12.51 -11.04
CA SER A 32 23.95 -11.53 -10.86
C SER A 32 24.40 -10.10 -11.22
N LEU A 33 23.43 -9.21 -11.37
CA LEU A 33 23.65 -7.78 -11.52
C LEU A 33 23.29 -7.06 -10.21
N LEU A 34 24.03 -6.02 -9.86
CA LEU A 34 23.88 -5.26 -8.62
C LEU A 34 23.70 -3.77 -8.92
N GLY A 35 22.71 -3.13 -8.29
CA GLY A 35 22.42 -1.70 -8.42
C GLY A 35 21.95 -1.09 -7.10
N LEU A 36 21.70 0.22 -7.14
CA LEU A 36 20.97 0.90 -6.07
C LEU A 36 19.48 0.60 -6.22
N CYS A 37 18.80 0.37 -5.11
CA CYS A 37 17.37 0.09 -5.15
C CYS A 37 16.58 1.33 -5.58
N PRO A 38 15.68 1.22 -6.57
CA PRO A 38 14.83 2.33 -6.97
C PRO A 38 13.63 2.54 -6.02
N PHE A 39 13.40 1.62 -5.08
CA PHE A 39 12.23 1.62 -4.19
C PHE A 39 12.50 2.22 -2.80
N HIS A 40 13.76 2.38 -2.42
CA HIS A 40 14.14 3.02 -1.16
C HIS A 40 15.51 3.69 -1.31
N ASN A 41 15.76 4.74 -0.53
CA ASN A 41 17.00 5.50 -0.65
C ASN A 41 18.14 4.83 0.13
N GLU A 42 19.16 4.36 -0.59
CA GLU A 42 20.34 3.70 -0.01
C GLU A 42 21.64 4.23 -0.63
N LYS A 43 22.72 4.22 0.16
CA LYS A 43 24.06 4.61 -0.30
C LYS A 43 24.88 3.42 -0.80
N THR A 44 24.55 2.22 -0.34
CA THR A 44 25.23 0.97 -0.67
C THR A 44 24.32 0.12 -1.54
N PRO A 45 24.77 -0.36 -2.72
CA PRO A 45 23.96 -1.19 -3.60
C PRO A 45 23.46 -2.47 -2.90
N SER A 46 22.16 -2.60 -2.70
CA SER A 46 21.52 -3.82 -2.18
C SER A 46 20.52 -4.46 -3.15
N PHE A 47 20.32 -3.85 -4.32
CA PHE A 47 19.39 -4.32 -5.34
C PHE A 47 20.06 -5.34 -6.26
N ASN A 48 19.66 -6.60 -6.15
CA ASN A 48 20.21 -7.70 -6.92
C ASN A 48 19.22 -8.15 -8.00
N VAL A 49 19.68 -8.30 -9.24
CA VAL A 49 18.92 -8.86 -10.36
C VAL A 49 19.58 -10.16 -10.80
N SER A 50 18.82 -11.25 -10.75
CA SER A 50 19.28 -12.57 -11.17
C SER A 50 18.73 -12.89 -12.56
N VAL A 51 19.58 -12.71 -13.57
CA VAL A 51 19.23 -12.96 -14.99
C VAL A 51 18.73 -14.38 -15.20
N SER A 52 19.46 -15.39 -14.69
CA SER A 52 19.11 -16.80 -14.86
C SER A 52 17.78 -17.19 -14.22
N LYS A 53 17.32 -16.42 -13.21
CA LYS A 53 16.07 -16.69 -12.48
C LYS A 53 14.94 -15.75 -12.89
N GLY A 54 15.21 -14.74 -13.73
CA GLY A 54 14.21 -13.76 -14.17
C GLY A 54 13.61 -12.91 -13.04
N ILE A 55 14.32 -12.73 -11.92
CA ILE A 55 13.81 -12.05 -10.71
C ILE A 55 14.76 -10.96 -10.20
N TYR A 56 14.20 -9.98 -9.49
CA TYR A 56 14.95 -9.01 -8.70
C TYR A 56 14.62 -9.17 -7.21
N LYS A 57 15.61 -8.83 -6.37
CA LYS A 57 15.45 -8.74 -4.92
C LYS A 57 16.33 -7.63 -4.36
N CYS A 58 15.73 -6.76 -3.58
CA CYS A 58 16.42 -5.80 -2.74
C CYS A 58 16.64 -6.38 -1.36
N PHE A 59 17.89 -6.47 -0.92
CA PHE A 59 18.23 -6.96 0.42
C PHE A 59 18.14 -5.87 1.50
N GLY A 60 18.10 -4.58 1.12
CA GLY A 60 17.85 -3.46 2.04
C GLY A 60 16.39 -3.36 2.49
N CYS A 61 15.46 -3.17 1.54
CA CYS A 61 14.03 -3.01 1.85
C CYS A 61 13.19 -4.30 1.76
N GLY A 62 13.78 -5.41 1.30
CA GLY A 62 13.06 -6.68 1.15
C GLY A 62 12.18 -6.80 -0.10
N GLU A 63 12.06 -5.74 -0.91
CA GLU A 63 11.27 -5.77 -2.15
C GLU A 63 11.81 -6.77 -3.16
N GLY A 64 10.94 -7.58 -3.74
CA GLY A 64 11.29 -8.52 -4.81
C GLY A 64 10.12 -8.72 -5.77
N GLY A 65 10.42 -9.27 -6.95
CA GLY A 65 9.43 -9.51 -7.99
C GLY A 65 10.06 -9.97 -9.30
N HIS A 66 9.22 -10.25 -10.30
CA HIS A 66 9.65 -10.41 -11.69
C HIS A 66 9.57 -9.07 -12.46
N ALA A 67 9.97 -9.06 -13.74
CA ALA A 67 10.06 -7.83 -14.52
C ALA A 67 8.73 -7.05 -14.63
N VAL A 68 7.59 -7.74 -14.76
CA VAL A 68 6.27 -7.07 -14.74
C VAL A 68 6.00 -6.40 -13.39
N ASP A 69 6.28 -7.06 -12.26
CA ASP A 69 6.14 -6.46 -10.93
C ASP A 69 7.05 -5.25 -10.75
N PHE A 70 8.26 -5.28 -11.32
CA PHE A 70 9.18 -4.16 -11.31
C PHE A 70 8.53 -2.95 -11.98
N VAL A 71 8.04 -3.09 -13.21
CA VAL A 71 7.38 -2.00 -13.95
C VAL A 71 6.12 -1.53 -13.23
N MET A 72 5.30 -2.45 -12.73
CA MET A 72 4.11 -2.10 -11.95
C MET A 72 4.46 -1.29 -10.71
N LYS A 73 5.49 -1.67 -9.96
CA LYS A 73 5.88 -0.98 -8.71
C LYS A 73 6.63 0.33 -8.97
N HIS A 74 7.48 0.37 -10.00
CA HIS A 74 8.29 1.53 -10.37
C HIS A 74 7.44 2.61 -11.02
N GLU A 75 6.71 2.27 -12.10
CA GLU A 75 5.89 3.21 -12.87
C GLU A 75 4.47 3.37 -12.31
N LYS A 76 4.10 2.60 -11.27
CA LYS A 76 2.74 2.56 -10.69
C LYS A 76 1.67 2.14 -11.70
N TYR A 77 2.05 1.32 -12.68
CA TYR A 77 1.13 0.76 -13.66
C TYR A 77 0.27 -0.36 -13.06
N SER A 78 -0.98 -0.43 -13.53
CA SER A 78 -1.80 -1.63 -13.35
C SER A 78 -1.22 -2.80 -14.16
N TYR A 79 -1.62 -4.03 -13.83
CA TYR A 79 -1.11 -5.23 -14.51
C TYR A 79 -1.28 -5.17 -16.05
N PRO A 80 -2.46 -4.81 -16.61
CA PRO A 80 -2.61 -4.67 -18.07
C PRO A 80 -1.74 -3.55 -18.65
N GLU A 81 -1.57 -2.43 -17.96
CA GLU A 81 -0.71 -1.32 -18.41
C GLU A 81 0.77 -1.73 -18.45
N ALA A 82 1.24 -2.47 -17.44
CA ALA A 82 2.60 -3.01 -17.41
C ALA A 82 2.84 -4.02 -18.53
N ILE A 83 1.86 -4.90 -18.82
CA ILE A 83 1.94 -5.82 -19.95
C ILE A 83 1.96 -5.07 -21.29
N ARG A 84 1.15 -4.01 -21.47
CA ARG A 84 1.19 -3.18 -22.69
C ARG A 84 2.53 -2.45 -22.86
N TYR A 85 3.08 -1.94 -21.77
CA TYR A 85 4.40 -1.29 -21.78
C TYR A 85 5.49 -2.27 -22.24
N LEU A 86 5.50 -3.47 -21.66
CA LEU A 86 6.47 -4.52 -22.00
C LEU A 86 6.26 -5.06 -23.41
N ALA A 87 5.01 -5.29 -23.83
CA ALA A 87 4.68 -5.70 -25.19
C ALA A 87 5.16 -4.69 -26.23
N LYS A 88 4.97 -3.38 -25.97
CA LYS A 88 5.52 -2.31 -26.82
C LYS A 88 7.04 -2.32 -26.87
N LYS A 89 7.71 -2.57 -25.74
CA LYS A 89 9.19 -2.65 -25.67
C LYS A 89 9.74 -3.80 -26.53
N TYR A 90 9.11 -4.97 -26.44
CA TYR A 90 9.54 -6.17 -27.19
C TYR A 90 8.88 -6.29 -28.58
N ASN A 91 8.17 -5.25 -29.03
CA ASN A 91 7.46 -5.22 -30.30
C ASN A 91 6.51 -6.42 -30.52
N ILE A 92 5.82 -6.81 -29.44
CA ILE A 92 4.81 -7.87 -29.42
C ILE A 92 3.44 -7.22 -29.62
N GLU A 93 2.74 -7.65 -30.65
CA GLU A 93 1.37 -7.20 -30.92
C GLU A 93 0.44 -7.72 -29.81
N VAL A 94 -0.25 -6.79 -29.14
CA VAL A 94 -1.14 -7.13 -28.03
C VAL A 94 -2.50 -7.53 -28.60
N GLU A 95 -2.74 -8.84 -28.71
CA GLU A 95 -4.09 -9.33 -28.99
C GLU A 95 -4.91 -9.22 -27.70
N GLU A 96 -5.91 -8.34 -27.70
CA GLU A 96 -6.93 -8.26 -26.67
C GLU A 96 -8.11 -9.16 -27.08
N ASP A 97 -8.80 -9.78 -26.12
CA ASP A 97 -10.13 -10.33 -26.38
C ASP A 97 -10.98 -9.20 -26.97
N GLU A 98 -11.76 -9.50 -28.01
CA GLU A 98 -12.81 -8.60 -28.49
C GLU A 98 -13.62 -8.17 -27.27
N GLN A 99 -13.48 -6.90 -26.88
CA GLN A 99 -14.39 -6.30 -25.92
C GLN A 99 -15.78 -6.47 -26.50
N SER A 100 -16.77 -6.84 -25.69
CA SER A 100 -18.14 -6.84 -26.19
C SER A 100 -18.43 -5.47 -26.81
N GLU A 101 -19.21 -5.41 -27.89
CA GLU A 101 -19.53 -4.13 -28.56
C GLU A 101 -19.98 -3.06 -27.54
N GLU A 102 -20.68 -3.48 -26.49
CA GLU A 102 -21.07 -2.65 -25.34
C GLU A 102 -19.88 -2.10 -24.52
N GLN A 103 -18.85 -2.91 -24.23
CA GLN A 103 -17.66 -2.46 -23.50
C GLN A 103 -16.79 -1.51 -24.34
N GLN A 104 -16.71 -1.75 -25.65
CA GLN A 104 -15.97 -0.89 -26.58
C GLN A 104 -16.67 0.46 -26.73
N LEU A 105 -18.00 0.47 -26.88
CA LEU A 105 -18.82 1.68 -26.86
C LEU A 105 -18.64 2.50 -25.57
N VAL A 106 -18.60 1.86 -24.40
CA VAL A 106 -18.36 2.55 -23.12
C VAL A 106 -16.97 3.18 -23.06
N GLN A 107 -15.95 2.48 -23.58
CA GLN A 107 -14.58 2.98 -23.61
C GLN A 107 -14.43 4.16 -24.58
N ASP A 108 -15.02 4.07 -25.78
CA ASP A 108 -15.01 5.12 -26.79
C ASP A 108 -15.75 6.38 -26.31
N GLN A 109 -16.88 6.19 -25.60
CA GLN A 109 -17.58 7.29 -24.95
C GLN A 109 -16.70 7.98 -23.91
N LYS A 110 -16.02 7.23 -23.02
CA LYS A 110 -15.10 7.80 -22.04
C LYS A 110 -13.93 8.54 -22.67
N GLU A 111 -13.32 8.00 -23.73
CA GLU A 111 -12.23 8.68 -24.44
C GLU A 111 -12.71 9.99 -25.08
N SER A 112 -13.92 10.00 -25.63
CA SER A 112 -14.54 11.23 -26.16
C SER A 112 -14.72 12.30 -25.08
N LEU A 113 -15.09 11.92 -23.85
CA LEU A 113 -15.16 12.85 -22.71
C LEU A 113 -13.78 13.43 -22.36
N PHE A 114 -12.71 12.61 -22.37
CA PHE A 114 -11.34 13.08 -22.14
C PHE A 114 -10.85 14.04 -23.23
N ILE A 115 -11.16 13.76 -24.50
CA ILE A 115 -10.78 14.63 -25.63
C ILE A 115 -11.40 16.02 -25.45
N VAL A 116 -12.70 16.08 -25.17
CA VAL A 116 -13.44 17.35 -25.00
C VAL A 116 -12.97 18.13 -23.78
N THR A 117 -12.71 17.46 -22.66
CA THR A 117 -12.23 18.11 -21.43
C THR A 117 -10.80 18.64 -21.56
N ASN A 118 -9.89 17.89 -22.18
CA ASN A 118 -8.53 18.38 -22.45
C ASN A 118 -8.56 19.57 -23.42
N TRP A 119 -9.34 19.50 -24.50
CA TRP A 119 -9.52 20.63 -25.42
C TRP A 119 -10.06 21.87 -24.70
N ALA A 120 -11.04 21.72 -23.81
CA ALA A 120 -11.56 22.83 -23.02
C ALA A 120 -10.49 23.44 -22.09
N ALA A 121 -9.61 22.60 -21.52
CA ALA A 121 -8.50 23.08 -20.70
C ALA A 121 -7.53 23.93 -21.53
N GLU A 122 -7.18 23.49 -22.73
CA GLU A 122 -6.36 24.25 -23.68
C GLU A 122 -7.03 25.57 -24.07
N LEU A 123 -8.34 25.56 -24.36
CA LEU A 123 -9.09 26.77 -24.67
C LEU A 123 -9.09 27.78 -23.51
N PHE A 124 -9.25 27.33 -22.26
CA PHE A 124 -9.22 28.23 -21.12
C PHE A 124 -7.82 28.79 -20.85
N GLN A 125 -6.77 28.02 -21.08
CA GLN A 125 -5.39 28.49 -21.01
C GLN A 125 -5.12 29.53 -22.11
N ASP A 126 -5.48 29.23 -23.36
CA ASP A 126 -5.37 30.16 -24.48
C ASP A 126 -6.14 31.45 -24.20
N SER A 127 -7.36 31.34 -23.68
CA SER A 127 -8.17 32.47 -23.26
C SER A 127 -7.43 33.34 -22.23
N LEU A 128 -6.82 32.74 -21.20
CA LEU A 128 -6.05 33.48 -20.19
C LEU A 128 -4.86 34.23 -20.79
N TRP A 129 -4.09 33.58 -21.66
CA TRP A 129 -2.79 34.08 -22.14
C TRP A 129 -2.86 34.91 -23.41
N ASN A 130 -3.88 34.74 -24.26
CA ASN A 130 -3.91 35.31 -25.61
C ASN A 130 -5.07 36.29 -25.84
N THR A 131 -6.12 36.28 -25.01
CA THR A 131 -7.22 37.25 -25.14
C THR A 131 -6.99 38.50 -24.31
N ASN A 132 -7.58 39.62 -24.75
CA ASN A 132 -7.52 40.88 -23.99
C ASN A 132 -8.19 40.74 -22.62
N GLU A 133 -9.38 40.12 -22.55
CA GLU A 133 -10.12 39.91 -21.30
C GLU A 133 -9.36 38.97 -20.34
N GLY A 134 -8.79 37.88 -20.87
CA GLY A 134 -7.98 36.96 -20.08
C GLY A 134 -6.75 37.62 -19.47
N LYS A 135 -6.03 38.47 -20.24
CA LYS A 135 -4.87 39.21 -19.73
C LYS A 135 -5.24 40.28 -18.70
N THR A 136 -6.26 41.08 -18.98
CA THR A 136 -6.61 42.24 -18.14
C THR A 136 -7.37 41.85 -16.88
N ILE A 137 -8.17 40.78 -16.93
CA ILE A 137 -9.02 40.35 -15.82
C ILE A 137 -8.47 39.07 -15.18
N GLY A 138 -8.36 37.98 -15.94
CA GLY A 138 -7.99 36.66 -15.42
C GLY A 138 -6.55 36.60 -14.89
N LEU A 139 -5.59 37.03 -15.70
CA LEU A 139 -4.16 37.00 -15.37
C LEU A 139 -3.83 38.04 -14.30
N SER A 140 -4.44 39.23 -14.37
CA SER A 140 -4.34 40.25 -13.32
C SER A 140 -4.78 39.70 -11.97
N TYR A 141 -5.89 38.96 -11.90
CA TYR A 141 -6.33 38.32 -10.66
C TYR A 141 -5.26 37.36 -10.09
N PHE A 142 -4.66 36.50 -10.92
CA PHE A 142 -3.63 35.58 -10.44
C PHE A 142 -2.37 36.33 -9.97
N LYS A 143 -1.99 37.41 -10.68
CA LYS A 143 -0.85 38.26 -10.31
C LYS A 143 -1.09 39.05 -9.02
N GLU A 144 -2.29 39.59 -8.82
CA GLU A 144 -2.71 40.26 -7.59
C GLU A 144 -2.72 39.31 -6.39
N ARG A 145 -3.01 38.03 -6.62
CA ARG A 145 -2.85 36.97 -5.62
C ARG A 145 -1.40 36.55 -5.36
N GLY A 146 -0.45 37.06 -6.13
CA GLY A 146 0.96 36.74 -6.00
C GLY A 146 1.37 35.42 -6.64
N TYR A 147 0.56 34.83 -7.52
CA TYR A 147 0.94 33.62 -8.25
C TYR A 147 1.94 33.93 -9.37
N ARG A 148 3.07 33.22 -9.38
CA ARG A 148 4.09 33.31 -10.42
C ARG A 148 3.65 32.61 -11.70
N GLU A 149 4.13 33.09 -12.83
CA GLU A 149 3.75 32.57 -14.14
C GLU A 149 4.16 31.09 -14.35
N ASP A 150 5.24 30.63 -13.73
CA ASP A 150 5.64 29.21 -13.75
C ASP A 150 4.60 28.32 -13.07
N ILE A 151 4.00 28.78 -11.96
CA ILE A 151 2.95 28.04 -11.24
C ILE A 151 1.65 28.05 -12.04
N ILE A 152 1.26 29.20 -12.60
CA ILE A 152 0.07 29.33 -13.45
C ILE A 152 0.15 28.37 -14.64
N LYS A 153 1.32 28.28 -15.29
CA LYS A 153 1.57 27.34 -16.40
C LYS A 153 1.64 25.89 -15.94
N LYS A 154 2.35 25.59 -14.85
CA LYS A 154 2.49 24.22 -14.30
C LYS A 154 1.12 23.60 -13.99
N PHE A 155 0.22 24.38 -13.41
CA PHE A 155 -1.14 23.94 -13.07
C PHE A 155 -2.17 24.19 -14.17
N GLU A 156 -1.72 24.62 -15.36
CA GLU A 156 -2.58 24.78 -16.54
C GLU A 156 -3.79 25.70 -16.28
N LEU A 157 -3.60 26.71 -15.43
CA LEU A 157 -4.69 27.60 -15.02
C LEU A 157 -5.20 28.39 -16.23
N GLY A 158 -6.51 28.64 -16.25
CA GLY A 158 -7.17 29.28 -17.38
C GLY A 158 -8.18 30.36 -16.98
N TYR A 159 -8.86 30.91 -17.97
CA TYR A 159 -9.92 31.91 -17.79
C TYR A 159 -11.11 31.62 -18.71
N SER A 160 -12.31 31.57 -18.12
CA SER A 160 -13.55 31.52 -18.88
C SER A 160 -14.17 32.93 -18.98
N PRO A 161 -14.31 33.47 -20.21
CA PRO A 161 -14.89 34.80 -20.46
C PRO A 161 -16.31 35.00 -19.93
N GLU A 162 -16.77 36.25 -19.91
CA GLU A 162 -18.15 36.58 -19.50
C GLU A 162 -19.23 36.10 -20.49
N SER A 163 -18.88 35.87 -21.75
CA SER A 163 -19.83 35.47 -22.80
C SER A 163 -20.70 34.28 -22.39
N TRP A 164 -21.92 34.22 -22.93
CA TRP A 164 -22.87 33.16 -22.62
C TRP A 164 -22.55 31.82 -23.30
N ASP A 165 -21.80 31.83 -24.40
CA ASP A 165 -21.63 30.70 -25.31
C ASP A 165 -20.23 30.67 -25.96
N TYR A 166 -19.21 31.22 -25.30
CA TYR A 166 -17.84 31.29 -25.82
C TYR A 166 -17.26 29.90 -26.05
N LEU A 167 -17.30 29.04 -25.02
CA LEU A 167 -16.83 27.67 -25.09
C LEU A 167 -17.70 26.87 -26.05
N TYR A 168 -19.03 26.97 -25.94
CA TYR A 168 -19.95 26.25 -26.82
C TYR A 168 -19.67 26.56 -28.31
N THR A 169 -19.60 27.83 -28.68
CA THR A 169 -19.35 28.25 -30.07
C THR A 169 -18.01 27.76 -30.58
N LYS A 170 -16.95 27.85 -29.76
CA LYS A 170 -15.62 27.36 -30.12
C LYS A 170 -15.58 25.83 -30.26
N ALA A 171 -16.32 25.12 -29.42
CA ALA A 171 -16.34 23.67 -29.42
C ALA A 171 -17.01 23.12 -30.68
N VAL A 172 -18.14 23.71 -31.07
CA VAL A 172 -18.84 23.37 -32.31
C VAL A 172 -17.97 23.68 -33.53
N GLN A 173 -17.26 24.82 -33.54
CA GLN A 173 -16.29 25.15 -34.61
C GLN A 173 -15.12 24.16 -34.69
N ALA A 174 -14.69 23.61 -33.55
CA ALA A 174 -13.65 22.58 -33.47
C ALA A 174 -14.16 21.16 -33.78
N GLY A 175 -15.47 20.99 -34.05
CA GLY A 175 -16.06 19.71 -34.41
C GLY A 175 -16.43 18.80 -33.22
N HIS A 176 -16.45 19.34 -31.99
CA HIS A 176 -16.87 18.58 -30.82
C HIS A 176 -18.40 18.45 -30.77
N GLN A 177 -18.87 17.26 -30.41
CA GLN A 177 -20.30 16.99 -30.29
C GLN A 177 -20.88 17.60 -29.01
N GLU A 178 -22.07 18.19 -29.13
CA GLU A 178 -22.78 18.85 -28.03
C GLU A 178 -23.09 17.89 -26.86
N GLU A 179 -23.34 16.61 -27.15
CA GLU A 179 -23.61 15.58 -26.14
C GLU A 179 -22.46 15.44 -25.13
N TYR A 180 -21.21 15.41 -25.60
CA TYR A 180 -20.05 15.25 -24.72
C TYR A 180 -19.76 16.53 -23.92
N LEU A 181 -20.05 17.72 -24.47
CA LEU A 181 -19.95 18.99 -23.74
C LEU A 181 -20.95 19.04 -22.58
N GLU A 182 -22.15 18.49 -22.79
CA GLU A 182 -23.19 18.40 -21.75
C GLU A 182 -22.84 17.34 -20.70
N LYS A 183 -22.43 16.13 -21.11
CA LYS A 183 -22.03 15.03 -20.21
C LYS A 183 -20.84 15.39 -19.31
N THR A 184 -19.88 16.16 -19.83
CA THR A 184 -18.74 16.68 -19.04
C THR A 184 -19.11 17.89 -18.17
N GLY A 185 -20.32 18.43 -18.35
CA GLY A 185 -20.83 19.58 -17.62
C GLY A 185 -20.15 20.90 -18.00
N LEU A 186 -19.59 21.02 -19.19
CA LEU A 186 -19.02 22.28 -19.70
C LEU A 186 -20.11 23.27 -20.11
N ILE A 187 -21.24 22.75 -20.59
CA ILE A 187 -22.43 23.52 -20.96
C ILE A 187 -23.64 23.14 -20.11
N ILE A 188 -24.67 23.99 -20.13
CA ILE A 188 -25.98 23.72 -19.55
C ILE A 188 -27.03 23.96 -20.64
N LYS A 189 -27.90 22.98 -20.86
CA LYS A 189 -29.10 23.13 -21.69
C LYS A 189 -30.31 23.49 -20.83
N LYS A 190 -31.10 24.46 -21.29
CA LYS A 190 -32.40 24.80 -20.68
C LYS A 190 -33.56 24.25 -21.51
N GLU A 191 -34.68 23.99 -20.84
CA GLU A 191 -35.97 23.74 -21.46
C GLU A 191 -36.31 24.93 -22.38
N GLY A 192 -36.38 24.67 -23.70
CA GLY A 192 -36.51 25.70 -24.75
C GLY A 192 -35.32 25.81 -25.71
N GLY A 193 -34.32 24.92 -25.61
CA GLY A 193 -33.25 24.77 -26.61
C GLY A 193 -32.11 25.80 -26.51
N LYS A 194 -32.06 26.59 -25.44
CA LYS A 194 -30.94 27.51 -25.18
C LYS A 194 -29.81 26.78 -24.47
N THR A 195 -28.65 26.76 -25.11
CA THR A 195 -27.38 26.24 -24.56
C THR A 195 -26.51 27.41 -24.09
N TYR A 196 -25.87 27.28 -22.93
CA TYR A 196 -24.93 28.27 -22.42
C TYR A 196 -23.79 27.62 -21.63
N ASP A 197 -22.67 28.33 -21.54
CA ASP A 197 -21.48 27.91 -20.82
C ASP A 197 -21.74 27.86 -19.31
N ARG A 198 -21.31 26.78 -18.67
CA ARG A 198 -21.42 26.62 -17.22
C ARG A 198 -20.53 27.62 -16.48
N PHE A 199 -19.30 27.76 -16.94
CA PHE A 199 -18.29 28.61 -16.33
C PHE A 199 -18.24 29.94 -17.08
N ARG A 200 -18.51 31.05 -16.38
CA ARG A 200 -18.53 32.40 -16.98
C ARG A 200 -17.96 33.42 -16.00
N SER A 201 -17.09 34.30 -16.50
CA SER A 201 -16.32 35.25 -15.69
C SER A 201 -15.63 34.56 -14.50
N ARG A 202 -14.95 33.45 -14.79
CA ARG A 202 -14.27 32.63 -13.79
C ARG A 202 -12.84 32.36 -14.19
N VAL A 203 -11.93 32.42 -13.22
CA VAL A 203 -10.63 31.76 -13.37
C VAL A 203 -10.79 30.27 -13.12
N MET A 204 -10.09 29.49 -13.93
CA MET A 204 -10.30 28.06 -14.09
C MET A 204 -9.10 27.29 -13.52
N PHE A 205 -9.42 26.27 -12.74
CA PHE A 205 -8.49 25.32 -12.12
C PHE A 205 -8.81 23.94 -12.70
N PRO A 206 -8.05 23.45 -13.69
CA PRO A 206 -8.27 22.10 -14.23
C PRO A 206 -7.97 21.06 -13.16
N ILE A 207 -8.81 20.03 -13.09
CA ILE A 207 -8.71 18.94 -12.12
C ILE A 207 -8.20 17.72 -12.86
N HIS A 208 -7.03 17.21 -12.48
CA HIS A 208 -6.38 16.11 -13.18
C HIS A 208 -6.60 14.76 -12.49
N ASN A 209 -6.56 13.69 -13.28
CA ASN A 209 -6.39 12.33 -12.75
C ASN A 209 -4.91 12.03 -12.44
N LEU A 210 -4.62 10.80 -12.00
CA LEU A 210 -3.24 10.37 -11.70
C LEU A 210 -2.30 10.39 -12.92
N THR A 211 -2.80 10.32 -14.14
CA THR A 211 -2.01 10.33 -15.38
C THR A 211 -1.82 11.73 -15.96
N GLY A 212 -2.53 12.73 -15.44
CA GLY A 212 -2.47 14.12 -15.90
C GLY A 212 -3.54 14.50 -16.92
N ARG A 213 -4.50 13.61 -17.22
CA ARG A 213 -5.66 13.98 -18.05
C ARG A 213 -6.62 14.85 -17.25
N THR A 214 -7.20 15.86 -17.88
CA THR A 214 -8.22 16.72 -17.25
C THR A 214 -9.53 15.94 -17.10
N LEU A 215 -10.09 15.94 -15.89
CA LEU A 215 -11.39 15.32 -15.56
C LEU A 215 -12.51 16.35 -15.58
N GLY A 216 -12.21 17.59 -15.20
CA GLY A 216 -13.16 18.66 -15.03
C GLY A 216 -12.49 19.90 -14.48
N PHE A 217 -13.27 20.85 -13.98
CA PHE A 217 -12.77 22.17 -13.60
C PHE A 217 -13.36 22.66 -12.29
N GLY A 218 -12.52 23.29 -11.46
CA GLY A 218 -12.95 24.27 -10.47
C GLY A 218 -12.95 25.66 -11.09
N GLY A 219 -13.98 26.46 -10.85
CA GLY A 219 -14.11 27.81 -11.38
C GLY A 219 -14.36 28.82 -10.26
N ARG A 220 -13.46 29.79 -10.07
CA ARG A 220 -13.62 30.87 -9.09
C ARG A 220 -14.15 32.12 -9.76
N THR A 221 -15.27 32.65 -9.26
CA THR A 221 -15.82 33.90 -9.81
C THR A 221 -14.97 35.09 -9.43
N LEU A 222 -14.86 36.04 -10.36
CA LEU A 222 -14.27 37.35 -10.14
C LEU A 222 -15.33 38.41 -9.81
N LYS A 223 -16.62 38.06 -9.92
CA LYS A 223 -17.73 38.95 -9.56
C LYS A 223 -17.90 38.99 -8.04
N THR A 224 -18.24 40.16 -7.52
CA THR A 224 -18.42 40.42 -6.07
C THR A 224 -19.85 40.17 -5.60
N ASP A 225 -20.74 39.68 -6.47
CA ASP A 225 -22.14 39.39 -6.11
C ASP A 225 -22.22 38.21 -5.13
N LYS A 226 -22.74 38.48 -3.92
CA LYS A 226 -22.91 37.50 -2.85
C LYS A 226 -23.89 36.37 -3.20
N LYS A 227 -24.74 36.53 -4.21
CA LYS A 227 -25.67 35.48 -4.67
C LYS A 227 -24.98 34.40 -5.50
N ILE A 228 -23.79 34.67 -6.03
CA ILE A 228 -23.04 33.74 -6.88
C ILE A 228 -22.03 32.97 -6.02
N PRO A 229 -22.00 31.62 -6.08
CA PRO A 229 -21.00 30.85 -5.34
C PRO A 229 -19.57 31.23 -5.75
N LYS A 230 -18.73 31.48 -4.74
CA LYS A 230 -17.32 31.87 -4.89
C LYS A 230 -16.56 30.86 -5.77
N TYR A 231 -16.73 29.57 -5.48
CA TYR A 231 -16.19 28.46 -6.27
C TYR A 231 -17.33 27.56 -6.76
N VAL A 232 -17.19 27.04 -7.98
CA VAL A 232 -18.08 26.04 -8.58
C VAL A 232 -17.23 24.98 -9.24
N ASN A 233 -17.47 23.71 -8.93
CA ASN A 233 -16.83 22.60 -9.64
C ASN A 233 -17.73 22.08 -10.76
N SER A 234 -17.14 21.37 -11.73
CA SER A 234 -17.87 20.51 -12.65
C SER A 234 -18.87 19.61 -11.90
N PRO A 235 -20.02 19.26 -12.50
CA PRO A 235 -20.91 18.24 -11.95
C PRO A 235 -20.26 16.84 -12.01
N GLU A 236 -20.85 15.86 -11.33
CA GLU A 236 -20.44 14.46 -11.50
C GLU A 236 -20.59 14.02 -12.96
N SER A 237 -19.64 13.23 -13.46
CA SER A 237 -19.66 12.64 -14.81
C SER A 237 -18.93 11.29 -14.81
N ASP A 238 -18.97 10.56 -15.92
CA ASP A 238 -18.30 9.25 -16.05
C ASP A 238 -16.78 9.29 -15.91
N ILE A 239 -16.18 10.48 -16.01
CA ILE A 239 -14.73 10.72 -15.84
C ILE A 239 -14.39 11.55 -14.60
N TYR A 240 -15.37 12.19 -13.95
CA TYR A 240 -15.13 13.06 -12.79
C TYR A 240 -16.08 12.74 -11.64
N HIS A 241 -15.48 12.16 -10.60
CA HIS A 241 -16.13 11.89 -9.32
C HIS A 241 -15.47 12.68 -8.20
N LYS A 242 -16.18 13.66 -7.63
CA LYS A 242 -15.62 14.55 -6.59
C LYS A 242 -15.14 13.78 -5.36
N SER A 243 -15.84 12.70 -5.04
CA SER A 243 -15.52 11.83 -3.90
C SER A 243 -14.29 10.95 -4.12
N ALA A 244 -13.72 10.88 -5.33
CA ALA A 244 -12.61 9.97 -5.66
C ALA A 244 -11.41 10.70 -6.29
N VAL A 245 -11.38 12.03 -6.21
CA VAL A 245 -10.32 12.87 -6.80
C VAL A 245 -9.80 13.85 -5.76
N LEU A 246 -8.48 14.10 -5.79
CA LEU A 246 -7.79 15.10 -4.98
C LEU A 246 -7.05 16.05 -5.92
N TYR A 247 -7.32 17.34 -5.81
CA TYR A 247 -6.60 18.34 -6.60
C TYR A 247 -5.14 18.41 -6.18
N GLY A 248 -4.26 18.65 -7.15
CA GLY A 248 -2.81 18.69 -6.92
C GLY A 248 -2.14 17.31 -6.91
N LEU A 249 -2.89 16.22 -6.75
CA LEU A 249 -2.29 14.89 -6.58
C LEU A 249 -1.40 14.44 -7.76
N TYR A 250 -1.78 14.79 -9.00
CA TYR A 250 -0.95 14.53 -10.18
C TYR A 250 0.46 15.12 -10.05
N PHE A 251 0.54 16.36 -9.55
CA PHE A 251 1.80 17.09 -9.34
C PHE A 251 2.51 16.64 -8.06
N ALA A 252 1.74 16.32 -7.01
CA ALA A 252 2.27 16.02 -5.68
C ALA A 252 2.76 14.58 -5.50
N LYS A 253 2.27 13.61 -6.28
CA LYS A 253 2.51 12.18 -6.07
C LYS A 253 3.99 11.80 -5.89
N LYS A 254 4.91 12.42 -6.66
CA LYS A 254 6.35 12.16 -6.54
C LYS A 254 6.92 12.74 -5.23
N SER A 255 6.53 13.96 -4.89
CA SER A 255 6.98 14.61 -3.65
C SER A 255 6.42 13.95 -2.40
N ILE A 256 5.17 13.46 -2.44
CA ILE A 256 4.53 12.72 -1.34
C ILE A 256 5.36 11.48 -0.98
N VAL A 257 5.78 10.71 -1.99
CA VAL A 257 6.61 9.51 -1.77
C VAL A 257 7.99 9.88 -1.27
N THR A 258 8.61 10.92 -1.85
CA THR A 258 9.98 11.32 -1.50
C THR A 258 10.10 11.86 -0.07
N VAL A 259 9.13 12.67 0.35
CA VAL A 259 9.08 13.29 1.69
C VAL A 259 8.44 12.34 2.71
N ASP A 260 7.76 11.29 2.25
CA ASP A 260 6.92 10.38 3.04
C ASP A 260 5.91 11.12 3.93
N ASN A 261 5.25 12.13 3.37
CA ASN A 261 4.17 12.87 4.01
C ASN A 261 3.27 13.51 2.96
N CYS A 262 1.97 13.52 3.21
CA CYS A 262 0.99 14.21 2.37
C CYS A 262 0.33 15.34 3.16
N TYR A 263 0.50 16.59 2.72
CA TYR A 263 -0.24 17.72 3.27
C TYR A 263 -1.65 17.76 2.66
N LEU A 264 -2.67 17.77 3.52
CA LEU A 264 -4.06 17.87 3.11
C LEU A 264 -4.61 19.26 3.48
N VAL A 265 -4.93 20.06 2.46
CA VAL A 265 -5.53 21.40 2.57
C VAL A 265 -6.96 21.39 2.02
N GLU A 266 -7.68 22.50 2.18
CA GLU A 266 -9.08 22.58 1.75
C GLU A 266 -9.25 22.95 0.28
N GLY A 267 -8.49 23.94 -0.20
CA GLY A 267 -8.76 24.62 -1.46
C GLY A 267 -7.66 24.53 -2.51
N TYR A 268 -8.04 24.89 -3.74
CA TYR A 268 -7.13 25.03 -4.88
C TYR A 268 -6.02 26.06 -4.62
N ALA A 269 -6.38 27.18 -3.98
CA ALA A 269 -5.48 28.29 -3.72
C ALA A 269 -4.32 27.87 -2.80
N ASP A 270 -4.62 27.10 -1.75
CA ASP A 270 -3.63 26.60 -0.79
C ASP A 270 -2.61 25.70 -1.47
N VAL A 271 -3.07 24.79 -2.34
CA VAL A 271 -2.20 23.91 -3.13
C VAL A 271 -1.25 24.75 -3.98
N LEU A 272 -1.76 25.73 -4.72
CA LEU A 272 -0.93 26.59 -5.57
C LEU A 272 0.10 27.37 -4.75
N SER A 273 -0.32 27.97 -3.64
CA SER A 273 0.55 28.79 -2.79
C SER A 273 1.63 27.95 -2.10
N MET A 274 1.30 26.74 -1.66
CA MET A 274 2.26 25.81 -1.08
C MET A 274 3.27 25.30 -2.11
N HIS A 275 2.83 24.91 -3.31
CA HIS A 275 3.74 24.57 -4.41
C HIS A 275 4.66 25.74 -4.77
N GLN A 276 4.11 26.96 -4.78
CA GLN A 276 4.88 28.17 -5.01
C GLN A 276 5.96 28.39 -3.94
N ALA A 277 5.67 28.01 -2.70
CA ALA A 277 6.60 28.04 -1.56
C ALA A 277 7.57 26.85 -1.51
N GLY A 278 7.59 25.99 -2.54
CA GLY A 278 8.47 24.82 -2.63
C GLY A 278 7.98 23.60 -1.84
N VAL A 279 6.75 23.63 -1.32
CA VAL A 279 6.12 22.50 -0.63
C VAL A 279 5.19 21.80 -1.62
N GLU A 280 5.73 20.78 -2.31
CA GLU A 280 5.03 20.13 -3.43
C GLU A 280 4.23 18.88 -3.05
N ASN A 281 4.36 18.38 -1.82
CA ASN A 281 3.65 17.19 -1.33
C ASN A 281 2.26 17.53 -0.77
N VAL A 282 1.48 18.35 -1.47
CA VAL A 282 0.19 18.90 -0.99
C VAL A 282 -0.97 18.54 -1.94
N VAL A 283 -2.13 18.22 -1.35
CA VAL A 283 -3.37 17.93 -2.08
C VAL A 283 -4.58 18.58 -1.41
N ALA A 284 -5.66 18.80 -2.17
CA ALA A 284 -6.91 19.36 -1.66
C ALA A 284 -8.15 18.55 -2.00
N SER A 285 -9.09 18.45 -1.06
CA SER A 285 -10.44 17.89 -1.32
C SER A 285 -11.29 18.81 -2.21
N SER A 286 -10.94 20.09 -2.29
CA SER A 286 -11.41 21.02 -3.33
C SER A 286 -12.92 21.30 -3.30
N GLY A 287 -13.42 21.70 -2.13
CA GLY A 287 -14.82 22.12 -1.96
C GLY A 287 -15.79 21.00 -1.62
N THR A 288 -15.29 19.83 -1.23
CA THR A 288 -16.07 18.74 -0.62
C THR A 288 -15.46 18.33 0.73
N SER A 289 -16.29 17.73 1.58
CA SER A 289 -15.79 17.03 2.77
C SER A 289 -14.90 15.86 2.35
N LEU A 290 -13.82 15.62 3.10
CA LEU A 290 -12.93 14.48 2.88
C LEU A 290 -13.72 13.16 2.83
N THR A 291 -13.41 12.32 1.87
CA THR A 291 -14.07 11.01 1.67
C THR A 291 -13.12 9.84 1.92
N ILE A 292 -13.69 8.65 2.14
CA ILE A 292 -12.90 7.41 2.31
C ILE A 292 -12.11 7.10 1.03
N GLU A 293 -12.69 7.28 -0.15
CA GLU A 293 -12.01 6.99 -1.42
C GLU A 293 -10.82 7.93 -1.67
N GLN A 294 -10.93 9.21 -1.27
CA GLN A 294 -9.78 10.14 -1.27
C GLN A 294 -8.70 9.71 -0.27
N ILE A 295 -9.08 9.25 0.93
CA ILE A 295 -8.11 8.74 1.92
C ILE A 295 -7.37 7.51 1.38
N LYS A 296 -8.09 6.55 0.80
CA LYS A 296 -7.50 5.37 0.15
C LYS A 296 -6.58 5.78 -0.99
N LEU A 297 -6.92 6.82 -1.74
CA LEU A 297 -6.08 7.35 -2.81
C LEU A 297 -4.75 7.90 -2.28
N ILE A 298 -4.75 8.64 -1.17
CA ILE A 298 -3.53 9.10 -0.48
C ILE A 298 -2.74 7.91 0.06
N ALA A 299 -3.42 6.93 0.66
CA ALA A 299 -2.82 5.75 1.29
C ALA A 299 -2.01 4.86 0.32
N ARG A 300 -2.19 5.04 -1.00
CA ARG A 300 -1.37 4.40 -2.04
C ARG A 300 0.06 4.96 -2.13
N PHE A 301 0.27 6.20 -1.67
CA PHE A 301 1.54 6.92 -1.80
C PHE A 301 2.29 7.08 -0.47
N THR A 302 1.57 7.27 0.64
CA THR A 302 2.16 7.35 1.98
C THR A 302 1.14 6.95 3.04
N LYS A 303 1.62 6.56 4.22
CA LYS A 303 0.79 6.40 5.43
C LYS A 303 0.76 7.66 6.29
N ASN A 304 1.62 8.65 6.05
CA ASN A 304 1.71 9.85 6.86
C ASN A 304 0.94 11.00 6.20
N VAL A 305 -0.03 11.56 6.94
CA VAL A 305 -0.85 12.69 6.49
C VAL A 305 -0.80 13.80 7.51
N THR A 306 -0.54 15.01 7.05
CA THR A 306 -0.59 16.22 7.87
C THR A 306 -1.72 17.11 7.38
N MET A 307 -2.76 17.27 8.19
CA MET A 307 -3.90 18.14 7.87
C MET A 307 -3.54 19.60 8.21
N LEU A 308 -3.73 20.49 7.24
CA LEU A 308 -3.43 21.92 7.33
C LEU A 308 -4.74 22.70 7.16
N TYR A 309 -5.49 22.90 8.25
CA TYR A 309 -6.83 23.49 8.20
C TYR A 309 -6.88 24.85 8.90
N ASP A 310 -7.92 25.60 8.58
CA ASP A 310 -8.20 26.90 9.16
C ASP A 310 -8.49 26.76 10.67
N GLY A 311 -8.00 27.73 11.45
CA GLY A 311 -8.23 27.78 12.90
C GLY A 311 -9.65 28.21 13.31
N ASP A 312 -10.62 28.25 12.38
CA ASP A 312 -11.99 28.62 12.66
C ASP A 312 -12.84 27.43 13.14
N ALA A 313 -14.05 27.70 13.64
CA ALA A 313 -14.91 26.65 14.19
C ALA A 313 -15.34 25.59 13.16
N ALA A 314 -15.43 25.94 11.88
CA ALA A 314 -15.82 25.03 10.82
C ALA A 314 -14.64 24.12 10.43
N GLY A 315 -13.45 24.72 10.26
CA GLY A 315 -12.18 24.06 10.02
C GLY A 315 -11.83 23.08 11.13
N ILE A 316 -11.90 23.48 12.40
CA ILE A 316 -11.67 22.61 13.56
C ILE A 316 -12.60 21.38 13.52
N LYS A 317 -13.90 21.58 13.29
CA LYS A 317 -14.86 20.48 13.20
C LYS A 317 -14.58 19.54 12.03
N ALA A 318 -14.12 20.09 10.90
CA ALA A 318 -13.68 19.31 9.76
C ALA A 318 -12.39 18.53 10.07
N SER A 319 -11.43 19.12 10.77
CA SER A 319 -10.18 18.47 11.19
C SER A 319 -10.45 17.27 12.10
N LEU A 320 -11.31 17.44 13.11
CA LEU A 320 -11.68 16.35 14.03
C LEU A 320 -12.27 15.16 13.28
N ARG A 321 -13.23 15.42 12.39
CA ARG A 321 -13.85 14.36 11.56
C ARG A 321 -12.85 13.72 10.60
N GLY A 322 -12.06 14.52 9.89
CA GLY A 322 -11.09 14.01 8.93
C GLY A 322 -10.00 13.17 9.61
N THR A 323 -9.57 13.57 10.81
CA THR A 323 -8.65 12.81 11.65
C THR A 323 -9.18 11.42 11.95
N ASP A 324 -10.42 11.30 12.43
CA ASP A 324 -11.02 10.00 12.76
C ASP A 324 -11.16 9.11 11.52
N MET A 325 -11.50 9.70 10.36
CA MET A 325 -11.57 8.96 9.09
C MET A 325 -10.20 8.43 8.65
N LEU A 326 -9.15 9.24 8.77
CA LEU A 326 -7.78 8.85 8.41
C LEU A 326 -7.23 7.77 9.34
N LEU A 327 -7.44 7.91 10.65
CA LEU A 327 -7.03 6.92 11.66
C LEU A 327 -7.70 5.56 11.42
N LYS A 328 -8.99 5.57 11.08
CA LYS A 328 -9.76 4.35 10.77
C LYS A 328 -9.20 3.58 9.57
N GLU A 329 -8.70 4.28 8.56
CA GLU A 329 -8.05 3.67 7.39
C GLU A 329 -6.57 3.30 7.66
N GLY A 330 -6.09 3.47 8.90
CA GLY A 330 -4.75 3.10 9.34
C GLY A 330 -3.63 4.07 8.95
N LEU A 331 -3.96 5.33 8.65
CA LEU A 331 -2.97 6.37 8.37
C LEU A 331 -2.48 7.03 9.68
N ASN A 332 -1.22 7.47 9.66
CA ASN A 332 -0.61 8.26 10.72
C ASN A 332 -0.98 9.74 10.50
N VAL A 333 -1.68 10.35 11.45
CA VAL A 333 -2.24 11.69 11.29
C VAL A 333 -1.52 12.70 12.18
N LYS A 334 -1.08 13.80 11.57
CA LYS A 334 -0.74 15.04 12.26
C LYS A 334 -1.72 16.14 11.86
N VAL A 335 -1.90 17.11 12.73
CA VAL A 335 -2.75 18.28 12.49
C VAL A 335 -1.94 19.53 12.80
N LEU A 336 -2.12 20.55 11.95
CA LEU A 336 -1.60 21.88 12.17
C LEU A 336 -2.72 22.88 11.93
N LEU A 337 -2.97 23.71 12.94
CA LEU A 337 -3.84 24.86 12.83
C LEU A 337 -3.03 26.13 12.67
N PHE A 338 -3.52 27.02 11.82
CA PHE A 338 -2.98 28.36 11.67
C PHE A 338 -3.63 29.31 12.68
N SER A 339 -2.81 30.15 13.31
CA SER A 339 -3.25 31.19 14.23
C SER A 339 -3.88 32.37 13.47
N ASP A 340 -4.68 33.18 14.17
CA ASP A 340 -5.26 34.43 13.67
C ASP A 340 -6.18 34.29 12.43
N GLY A 341 -6.76 33.10 12.22
CA GLY A 341 -7.67 32.84 11.10
C GLY A 341 -6.96 32.83 9.73
N HIS A 342 -5.65 32.59 9.72
CA HIS A 342 -4.90 32.36 8.49
C HIS A 342 -5.22 30.98 7.89
N ASP A 343 -5.15 30.90 6.57
CA ASP A 343 -5.06 29.68 5.76
C ASP A 343 -3.61 29.57 5.21
N PRO A 344 -3.20 28.43 4.62
CA PRO A 344 -1.87 28.32 4.01
C PRO A 344 -1.58 29.43 2.99
N ASP A 345 -2.55 29.80 2.14
CA ASP A 345 -2.42 30.88 1.15
C ASP A 345 -2.05 32.23 1.80
N SER A 346 -2.87 32.70 2.73
CA SER A 346 -2.69 33.99 3.41
C SER A 346 -1.49 34.01 4.34
N TYR A 347 -1.13 32.87 4.96
CA TYR A 347 0.08 32.78 5.78
C TYR A 347 1.34 32.95 4.92
N ILE A 348 1.42 32.22 3.79
CA ILE A 348 2.55 32.33 2.85
C ILE A 348 2.64 33.75 2.28
N HIS A 349 1.50 34.35 1.92
CA HIS A 349 1.48 35.72 1.40
C HIS A 349 1.97 36.75 2.44
N LYS A 350 1.64 36.57 3.72
CA LYS A 350 1.97 37.53 4.79
C LYS A 350 3.38 37.36 5.33
N PHE A 351 3.84 36.12 5.53
CA PHE A 351 5.10 35.81 6.22
C PHE A 351 6.18 35.23 5.31
N GLY A 352 5.83 34.82 4.10
CA GLY A 352 6.77 34.28 3.12
C GLY A 352 7.03 32.77 3.27
N PRO A 353 7.70 32.17 2.26
CA PRO A 353 7.84 30.72 2.14
C PRO A 353 8.74 30.10 3.21
N ASN A 354 9.85 30.75 3.57
CA ASN A 354 10.79 30.23 4.58
C ASN A 354 10.15 30.15 5.97
N SER A 355 9.45 31.22 6.37
CA SER A 355 8.72 31.24 7.64
C SER A 355 7.59 30.22 7.68
N PHE A 356 6.91 29.99 6.55
CA PHE A 356 5.90 28.94 6.44
C PHE A 356 6.47 27.53 6.66
N GLN A 357 7.59 27.20 6.02
CA GLN A 357 8.23 25.89 6.20
C GLN A 357 8.69 25.67 7.64
N GLU A 358 9.30 26.68 8.27
CA GLU A 358 9.67 26.62 9.69
C GLU A 358 8.44 26.47 10.59
N TYR A 359 7.35 27.19 10.28
CA TYR A 359 6.11 27.12 11.05
C TYR A 359 5.52 25.72 11.01
N ILE A 360 5.47 25.07 9.84
CA ILE A 360 4.97 23.70 9.70
C ILE A 360 5.80 22.73 10.55
N GLN A 361 7.12 22.80 10.45
CA GLN A 361 8.01 21.88 11.17
C GLN A 361 7.86 22.00 12.69
N LYS A 362 7.70 23.23 13.20
CA LYS A 362 7.62 23.50 14.64
C LYS A 362 6.23 23.28 15.25
N ASN A 363 5.16 23.50 14.49
CA ASN A 363 3.80 23.59 15.04
C ASN A 363 2.87 22.43 14.66
N GLN A 364 3.32 21.48 13.83
CA GLN A 364 2.55 20.26 13.59
C GLN A 364 2.45 19.43 14.88
N GLN A 365 1.26 18.96 15.20
CA GLN A 365 0.99 18.18 16.41
C GLN A 365 0.38 16.83 16.05
N ASP A 366 0.58 15.84 16.92
CA ASP A 366 -0.17 14.59 16.85
C ASP A 366 -1.66 14.83 17.16
N PHE A 367 -2.53 13.89 16.74
CA PHE A 367 -3.96 14.05 16.91
C PHE A 367 -4.42 14.08 18.39
N ILE A 368 -3.68 13.47 19.31
CA ILE A 368 -4.02 13.48 20.75
C ILE A 368 -3.76 14.88 21.31
N SER A 369 -2.58 15.44 21.05
CA SER A 369 -2.24 16.82 21.42
C SER A 369 -3.25 17.80 20.87
N PHE A 370 -3.58 17.65 19.59
CA PHE A 370 -4.58 18.47 18.91
C PHE A 370 -5.96 18.39 19.58
N LYS A 371 -6.51 17.17 19.75
CA LYS A 371 -7.83 16.98 20.38
C LYS A 371 -7.83 17.45 21.83
N THR A 372 -6.76 17.19 22.58
CA THR A 372 -6.61 17.64 23.97
C THR A 372 -6.64 19.16 24.05
N GLN A 373 -5.86 19.85 23.21
CA GLN A 373 -5.79 21.31 23.21
C GLN A 373 -7.15 21.95 22.90
N ILE A 374 -7.87 21.43 21.90
CA ILE A 374 -9.17 21.98 21.50
C ILE A 374 -10.27 21.66 22.50
N LEU A 375 -10.41 20.38 22.89
CA LEU A 375 -11.53 19.95 23.73
C LEU A 375 -11.38 20.39 25.19
N LEU A 376 -10.14 20.57 25.68
CA LEU A 376 -9.92 21.11 27.03
C LEU A 376 -10.20 22.62 27.13
N GLN A 377 -10.09 23.38 26.02
CA GLN A 377 -10.47 24.81 26.02
C GLN A 377 -11.95 24.99 26.39
N ASP A 378 -12.82 24.11 25.90
CA ASP A 378 -14.26 24.13 26.19
C ASP A 378 -14.62 23.49 27.55
N ALA A 379 -13.78 22.57 28.03
CA ALA A 379 -13.99 21.84 29.29
C ALA A 379 -13.53 22.62 30.54
N GLY A 380 -12.46 23.41 30.44
CA GLY A 380 -11.84 24.08 31.58
C GLY A 380 -11.40 23.08 32.66
N ASN A 381 -11.65 23.41 33.94
CA ASN A 381 -11.35 22.55 35.09
C ASN A 381 -12.54 21.68 35.54
N ASP A 382 -13.61 21.59 34.75
CA ASP A 382 -14.78 20.76 35.09
C ASP A 382 -14.42 19.26 34.97
N PRO A 383 -14.48 18.48 36.07
CA PRO A 383 -14.13 17.07 36.04
C PRO A 383 -15.02 16.23 35.11
N ILE A 384 -16.30 16.58 34.97
CA ILE A 384 -17.26 15.84 34.14
C ILE A 384 -16.95 16.08 32.66
N LYS A 385 -16.69 17.34 32.29
CA LYS A 385 -16.30 17.67 30.91
C LYS A 385 -14.94 17.08 30.55
N ARG A 386 -13.95 17.13 31.47
CA ARG A 386 -12.66 16.44 31.29
C ARG A 386 -12.87 14.96 30.98
N ALA A 387 -13.69 14.25 31.76
CA ALA A 387 -14.01 12.85 31.51
C ALA A 387 -14.61 12.61 30.11
N GLY A 388 -15.44 13.53 29.63
CA GLY A 388 -15.95 13.52 28.25
C GLY A 388 -14.85 13.63 27.20
N VAL A 389 -13.90 14.56 27.37
CA VAL A 389 -12.76 14.75 26.46
C VAL A 389 -11.89 13.49 26.38
N ILE A 390 -11.59 12.89 27.54
CA ILE A 390 -10.81 11.65 27.60
C ILE A 390 -11.52 10.54 26.82
N ARG A 391 -12.83 10.40 27.01
CA ARG A 391 -13.61 9.39 26.28
C ARG A 391 -13.54 9.62 24.77
N GLU A 392 -13.68 10.85 24.29
CA GLU A 392 -13.60 11.18 22.86
C GLU A 392 -12.21 10.87 22.25
N ILE A 393 -11.13 11.12 23.00
CA ILE A 393 -9.77 10.76 22.56
C ILE A 393 -9.61 9.23 22.48
N VAL A 394 -10.09 8.50 23.49
CA VAL A 394 -10.05 7.03 23.49
C VAL A 394 -10.91 6.45 22.35
N GLU A 395 -12.04 7.07 22.01
CA GLU A 395 -12.85 6.69 20.85
C GLU A 395 -12.06 6.79 19.54
N SER A 396 -11.25 7.83 19.37
CA SER A 396 -10.36 7.95 18.20
C SER A 396 -9.24 6.92 18.18
N ILE A 397 -8.64 6.64 19.35
CA ILE A 397 -7.62 5.60 19.47
C ILE A 397 -8.23 4.22 19.15
N ALA A 398 -9.49 3.99 19.51
CA ALA A 398 -10.21 2.75 19.21
C ALA A 398 -10.35 2.49 17.70
N LEU A 399 -10.38 3.54 16.87
CA LEU A 399 -10.45 3.43 15.41
C LEU A 399 -9.15 2.93 14.77
N ILE A 400 -8.02 3.00 15.47
CA ILE A 400 -6.71 2.59 14.94
C ILE A 400 -6.68 1.06 14.80
N PRO A 401 -6.49 0.50 13.58
CA PRO A 401 -6.47 -0.95 13.36
C PRO A 401 -5.26 -1.65 14.00
N ASP A 402 -4.12 -0.96 14.01
CA ASP A 402 -2.86 -1.46 14.57
C ASP A 402 -2.88 -1.39 16.11
N GLN A 403 -2.83 -2.55 16.75
CA GLN A 403 -2.93 -2.67 18.21
C GLN A 403 -1.70 -2.11 18.93
N ILE A 404 -0.52 -2.24 18.33
CA ILE A 404 0.73 -1.74 18.93
C ILE A 404 0.70 -0.22 18.91
N LYS A 405 0.33 0.39 17.77
CA LYS A 405 0.18 1.85 17.69
C LYS A 405 -0.89 2.36 18.65
N ALA A 406 -2.03 1.69 18.74
CA ALA A 406 -3.08 2.05 19.69
C ALA A 406 -2.57 2.04 21.15
N SER A 407 -1.80 1.02 21.53
CA SER A 407 -1.19 0.92 22.87
C SER A 407 -0.24 2.09 23.17
N VAL A 408 0.63 2.45 22.21
CA VAL A 408 1.54 3.60 22.35
C VAL A 408 0.77 4.90 22.54
N PHE A 409 -0.30 5.11 21.78
CA PHE A 409 -1.17 6.28 21.91
C PHE A 409 -1.94 6.32 23.24
N ILE A 410 -2.36 5.17 23.78
CA ILE A 410 -2.95 5.09 25.12
C ILE A 410 -1.96 5.53 26.19
N ARG A 411 -0.70 5.07 26.10
CA ARG A 411 0.35 5.48 27.03
C ARG A 411 0.63 6.98 26.97
N ASP A 412 0.67 7.57 25.77
CA ASP A 412 0.83 9.02 25.60
C ASP A 412 -0.37 9.81 26.17
N CYS A 413 -1.59 9.31 25.94
CA CYS A 413 -2.82 9.88 26.50
C CYS A 413 -2.84 9.86 28.04
N SER A 414 -2.40 8.74 28.65
CA SER A 414 -2.24 8.56 30.10
C SER A 414 -1.34 9.64 30.71
N VAL A 415 -0.16 9.86 30.11
CA VAL A 415 0.80 10.87 30.58
C VAL A 415 0.26 12.30 30.41
N LYS A 416 -0.38 12.62 29.27
CA LYS A 416 -0.86 13.99 28.99
C LYS A 416 -2.07 14.39 29.84
N LEU A 417 -2.95 13.44 30.14
CA LEU A 417 -4.20 13.71 30.86
C LEU A 417 -4.13 13.40 32.36
N ASP A 418 -2.99 12.87 32.82
CA ASP A 418 -2.72 12.45 34.20
C ASP A 418 -3.74 11.42 34.70
N ILE A 419 -3.90 10.34 33.92
CA ILE A 419 -4.85 9.26 34.19
C ILE A 419 -4.15 7.93 34.10
N GLU A 420 -4.51 7.04 35.02
CA GLU A 420 -3.94 5.71 35.08
C GLU A 420 -4.22 4.90 33.80
N GLU A 421 -3.15 4.38 33.21
CA GLU A 421 -3.18 3.68 31.92
C GLU A 421 -4.18 2.51 31.89
N ARG A 422 -4.30 1.77 33.01
CA ARG A 422 -5.25 0.65 33.15
C ARG A 422 -6.70 1.06 32.89
N VAL A 423 -7.07 2.28 33.29
CA VAL A 423 -8.43 2.80 33.12
C VAL A 423 -8.70 3.05 31.64
N LEU A 424 -7.74 3.65 30.93
CA LEU A 424 -7.85 3.91 29.49
C LEU A 424 -7.90 2.61 28.67
N ILE A 425 -7.09 1.60 29.03
CA ILE A 425 -7.11 0.27 28.39
C ILE A 425 -8.49 -0.39 28.57
N SER A 426 -9.07 -0.32 29.77
CA SER A 426 -10.38 -0.91 30.05
C SER A 426 -11.50 -0.27 29.21
N GLU A 427 -11.47 1.06 29.07
CA GLU A 427 -12.45 1.80 28.27
C GLU A 427 -12.25 1.54 26.77
N LEU A 428 -11.00 1.47 26.30
CA LEU A 428 -10.66 1.11 24.92
C LEU A 428 -11.22 -0.28 24.53
N ASN A 429 -11.00 -1.29 25.39
CA ASN A 429 -11.49 -2.66 25.15
C ASN A 429 -13.02 -2.71 25.10
N LYS A 430 -13.69 -1.97 26.00
CA LYS A 430 -15.15 -1.85 26.03
C LYS A 430 -15.69 -1.22 24.74
N MET A 431 -15.06 -0.16 24.23
CA MET A 431 -15.45 0.48 22.97
C MET A 431 -15.29 -0.44 21.76
N ARG A 432 -14.16 -1.16 21.68
CA ARG A 432 -13.92 -2.14 20.59
C ARG A 432 -14.94 -3.28 20.60
N LEU A 433 -15.28 -3.82 21.77
CA LEU A 433 -16.33 -4.83 21.91
C LEU A 433 -17.70 -4.31 21.43
N GLN A 434 -18.04 -3.06 21.76
CA GLN A 434 -19.29 -2.45 21.28
C GLN A 434 -19.31 -2.24 19.77
N GLN A 435 -18.17 -1.82 19.17
CA GLN A 435 -18.05 -1.68 17.72
C GLN A 435 -18.17 -3.02 17.00
N SER A 436 -17.53 -4.08 17.52
CA SER A 436 -17.65 -5.44 16.99
C SER A 436 -19.09 -5.96 17.07
N ARG A 437 -19.79 -5.71 18.19
CA ARG A 437 -21.21 -6.10 18.37
C ARG A 437 -22.15 -5.36 17.41
N LYS A 438 -21.86 -4.09 17.09
CA LYS A 438 -22.63 -3.31 16.11
C LYS A 438 -22.42 -3.76 14.67
N GLN A 439 -21.21 -4.25 14.34
CA GLN A 439 -20.90 -4.73 12.98
C GLN A 439 -21.39 -6.15 12.70
N ASN A 440 -21.50 -7.01 13.72
CA ASN A 440 -22.02 -8.38 13.60
C ASN A 440 -23.06 -8.67 14.70
N PRO A 441 -24.35 -8.33 14.49
CA PRO A 441 -25.40 -8.60 15.47
C PRO A 441 -25.75 -10.10 15.62
N SER A 442 -25.26 -10.97 14.73
CA SER A 442 -25.63 -12.39 14.62
C SER A 442 -24.72 -13.37 15.40
N ARG A 443 -23.76 -12.89 16.20
CA ARG A 443 -22.96 -13.73 17.10
C ARG A 443 -23.22 -13.33 18.55
N ASN A 444 -24.33 -13.81 19.09
CA ASN A 444 -24.57 -13.81 20.52
C ASN A 444 -25.40 -15.04 20.88
N GLU A 445 -24.71 -16.11 21.32
CA GLU A 445 -25.14 -16.86 22.49
C GLU A 445 -23.94 -17.64 23.05
N SER A 446 -23.83 -17.61 24.38
CA SER A 446 -22.80 -18.20 25.26
C SER A 446 -21.42 -17.53 25.25
N LEU A 447 -21.21 -16.61 26.18
CA LEU A 447 -20.00 -16.57 27.03
C LEU A 447 -20.43 -15.96 28.36
N SER A 448 -20.73 -16.86 29.29
CA SER A 448 -21.03 -16.60 30.70
C SER A 448 -19.77 -16.17 31.44
N ASP A 449 -19.96 -15.25 32.39
CA ASP A 449 -18.97 -14.72 33.32
C ASP A 449 -18.14 -15.82 34.01
N LEU A 450 -16.85 -15.89 33.68
CA LEU A 450 -15.81 -16.39 34.58
C LEU A 450 -14.57 -15.48 34.42
N PRO A 451 -13.95 -15.02 35.51
CA PRO A 451 -12.68 -14.30 35.43
C PRO A 451 -11.56 -15.30 35.09
N PRO A 452 -10.55 -14.93 34.27
CA PRO A 452 -9.40 -15.79 34.07
C PRO A 452 -8.64 -15.93 35.40
N GLU A 453 -8.59 -17.16 35.92
CA GLU A 453 -7.57 -17.60 36.86
C GLU A 453 -6.22 -17.60 36.13
N ASN A 454 -5.37 -16.63 36.45
CA ASN A 454 -3.91 -16.72 36.58
C ASN A 454 -3.36 -15.29 36.63
N LEU A 455 -3.27 -14.78 37.87
CA LEU A 455 -2.89 -13.40 38.21
C LEU A 455 -1.43 -13.27 38.64
N PHE A 456 -0.63 -14.34 38.58
CA PHE A 456 0.79 -14.31 38.93
C PHE A 456 1.53 -15.38 38.13
N ASP A 457 2.35 -14.96 37.17
CA ASP A 457 3.61 -15.61 36.84
C ASP A 457 4.59 -14.54 36.30
N ASP A 458 5.46 -14.17 37.22
CA ASP A 458 6.82 -13.62 37.16
C ASP A 458 7.25 -12.56 36.12
N GLU A 459 7.76 -11.48 36.70
CA GLU A 459 8.62 -10.45 36.14
C GLU A 459 9.73 -11.00 35.24
N THR A 460 9.83 -10.52 34.00
CA THR A 460 11.13 -10.41 33.30
C THR A 460 11.23 -9.11 32.51
N VAL A 461 11.94 -8.16 33.12
CA VAL A 461 12.97 -7.27 32.57
C VAL A 461 12.86 -6.86 31.08
N ALA A 462 12.75 -5.56 30.87
CA ALA A 462 12.93 -4.90 29.57
C ALA A 462 14.37 -5.03 29.05
N THR A 463 14.54 -5.45 27.79
CA THR A 463 15.69 -5.08 26.93
C THR A 463 15.37 -5.25 25.44
N GLU A 464 15.58 -4.15 24.69
CA GLU A 464 16.08 -4.04 23.30
C GLU A 464 15.38 -4.76 22.13
N ASN A 465 14.94 -3.95 21.15
CA ASN A 465 14.61 -4.25 19.75
C ASN A 465 14.68 -5.74 19.35
N GLN A 466 13.57 -6.46 19.51
CA GLN A 466 13.39 -7.76 18.89
C GLN A 466 12.98 -7.56 17.42
N LEU A 467 13.82 -8.06 16.51
CA LEU A 467 13.39 -8.54 15.20
C LEU A 467 12.10 -9.36 15.37
N PRO A 468 11.15 -9.34 14.42
CA PRO A 468 9.91 -10.12 14.56
C PRO A 468 10.28 -11.54 14.98
N GLU A 469 9.64 -12.06 16.04
CA GLU A 469 9.85 -13.43 16.50
C GLU A 469 9.59 -14.36 15.32
N VAL A 470 10.67 -14.78 14.66
CA VAL A 470 10.56 -15.74 13.57
C VAL A 470 10.28 -17.07 14.24
N ASN A 471 9.04 -17.52 14.14
CA ASN A 471 8.65 -18.81 14.66
C ASN A 471 9.57 -19.88 14.05
N SER A 472 10.34 -20.58 14.90
CA SER A 472 11.30 -21.61 14.45
C SER A 472 10.62 -22.65 13.54
N ASN A 473 9.32 -22.85 13.74
CA ASN A 473 8.49 -23.78 12.98
C ASN A 473 8.29 -23.32 11.53
N ASP A 474 8.09 -22.01 11.31
CA ASP A 474 7.89 -21.45 9.96
C ASP A 474 9.19 -21.55 9.15
N LEU A 475 10.35 -21.36 9.79
CA LEU A 475 11.65 -21.54 9.14
C LEU A 475 11.92 -22.98 8.71
N GLN A 476 11.45 -23.97 9.48
CA GLN A 476 11.58 -25.38 9.12
C GLN A 476 10.70 -25.73 7.92
N GLU A 477 9.48 -25.21 7.88
CA GLU A 477 8.56 -25.37 6.75
C GLU A 477 9.10 -24.68 5.49
N GLN A 478 9.60 -23.46 5.62
CA GLN A 478 10.23 -22.71 4.54
C GLN A 478 11.48 -23.40 4.00
N GLU A 479 12.26 -24.08 4.85
CA GLU A 479 13.41 -24.87 4.42
C GLU A 479 13.01 -26.05 3.54
N ILE A 480 11.90 -26.73 3.85
CA ILE A 480 11.34 -27.77 2.98
C ILE A 480 10.96 -27.18 1.62
N ILE A 481 10.27 -26.03 1.62
CA ILE A 481 9.89 -25.35 0.37
C ILE A 481 11.13 -24.93 -0.42
N ARG A 482 12.18 -24.42 0.23
CA ARG A 482 13.44 -24.05 -0.42
C ARG A 482 14.09 -25.25 -1.11
N LEU A 483 14.12 -26.41 -0.45
CA LEU A 483 14.67 -27.65 -1.03
C LEU A 483 13.84 -28.15 -2.22
N LEU A 484 12.51 -28.06 -2.14
CA LEU A 484 11.62 -28.40 -3.26
C LEU A 484 11.90 -27.50 -4.47
N LEU A 485 12.03 -26.19 -4.25
CA LEU A 485 12.25 -25.21 -5.32
C LEU A 485 13.65 -25.33 -5.96
N HIS A 486 14.71 -25.55 -5.17
CA HIS A 486 16.08 -25.61 -5.69
C HIS A 486 16.46 -26.96 -6.26
N TYR A 487 15.99 -28.04 -5.65
CA TYR A 487 16.50 -29.39 -5.88
C TYR A 487 15.40 -30.41 -6.21
N GLY A 488 14.13 -30.01 -6.27
CA GLY A 488 13.01 -30.94 -6.44
C GLY A 488 13.09 -31.81 -7.70
N GLU A 489 13.61 -31.26 -8.81
CA GLU A 489 13.79 -31.96 -10.09
C GLU A 489 15.01 -32.89 -10.12
N MET A 490 15.97 -32.71 -9.19
CA MET A 490 17.18 -33.52 -9.19
C MET A 490 16.87 -34.96 -8.77
N PRO A 491 17.50 -35.98 -9.39
CA PRO A 491 17.33 -37.36 -8.98
C PRO A 491 18.02 -37.62 -7.64
N ALA A 492 17.33 -38.31 -6.73
CA ALA A 492 17.89 -38.81 -5.48
C ALA A 492 18.79 -40.04 -5.73
N THR A 493 20.01 -39.80 -6.20
CA THR A 493 20.99 -40.82 -6.64
C THR A 493 21.47 -41.76 -5.53
N TRP A 494 21.12 -41.50 -4.28
CA TRP A 494 21.48 -42.30 -3.10
C TRP A 494 20.46 -43.41 -2.77
N LEU A 495 19.41 -43.57 -3.57
CA LEU A 495 18.45 -44.67 -3.44
C LEU A 495 18.85 -45.78 -4.43
N GLU A 496 19.29 -46.93 -3.91
CA GLU A 496 19.95 -47.99 -4.68
C GLU A 496 19.08 -48.66 -5.77
N GLU A 497 17.76 -48.47 -5.73
CA GLU A 497 16.84 -49.19 -6.63
C GLU A 497 16.13 -48.31 -7.68
N LYS A 498 15.95 -46.99 -7.45
CA LYS A 498 15.26 -46.06 -8.38
C LYS A 498 15.65 -44.60 -8.15
N ASN A 499 16.02 -43.90 -9.23
CA ASN A 499 16.35 -42.46 -9.25
C ASN A 499 15.08 -41.58 -9.26
N TYR A 500 14.31 -41.59 -8.18
CA TYR A 500 13.16 -40.70 -8.05
C TYR A 500 13.60 -39.24 -7.85
N PRO A 501 12.87 -38.25 -8.38
CA PRO A 501 13.08 -36.84 -8.05
C PRO A 501 12.98 -36.58 -6.54
N ILE A 502 13.84 -35.70 -6.03
CA ILE A 502 13.87 -35.33 -4.61
C ILE A 502 12.51 -34.80 -4.13
N ALA A 503 11.77 -34.10 -4.99
CA ALA A 503 10.43 -33.62 -4.65
C ALA A 503 9.48 -34.75 -4.23
N ILE A 504 9.53 -35.90 -4.93
CA ILE A 504 8.71 -37.07 -4.60
C ILE A 504 9.12 -37.63 -3.24
N LEU A 505 10.43 -37.76 -3.00
CA LEU A 505 10.96 -38.28 -1.73
C LEU A 505 10.54 -37.42 -0.53
N ILE A 506 10.63 -36.09 -0.65
CA ILE A 506 10.26 -35.15 0.41
C ILE A 506 8.75 -35.26 0.69
N LEU A 507 7.92 -35.14 -0.35
CA LEU A 507 6.46 -35.10 -0.19
C LEU A 507 5.89 -36.46 0.23
N SER A 508 6.43 -37.57 -0.27
CA SER A 508 6.04 -38.92 0.19
C SER A 508 6.40 -39.14 1.66
N SER A 509 7.53 -38.60 2.10
CA SER A 509 8.01 -38.74 3.47
C SER A 509 7.24 -37.87 4.47
N LEU A 510 6.58 -36.80 3.99
CA LEU A 510 5.83 -35.83 4.80
C LEU A 510 4.32 -35.92 4.62
N GLN A 511 3.78 -36.98 3.99
CA GLN A 511 2.32 -37.16 3.80
C GLN A 511 1.53 -37.10 5.10
N ASP A 512 2.17 -37.46 6.20
CA ASP A 512 1.54 -37.48 7.51
C ASP A 512 1.76 -36.16 8.28
N VAL A 513 2.56 -35.22 7.78
CA VAL A 513 2.85 -33.94 8.44
C VAL A 513 2.06 -32.81 7.77
N GLU A 514 1.29 -32.05 8.55
CA GLU A 514 0.59 -30.87 8.05
C GLU A 514 1.46 -29.62 8.17
N PHE A 515 1.50 -28.82 7.09
CA PHE A 515 2.11 -27.50 7.11
C PHE A 515 1.19 -26.52 7.85
N THR A 516 1.76 -25.77 8.78
CA THR A 516 1.05 -24.75 9.57
C THR A 516 1.20 -23.35 8.99
N ASP A 517 2.29 -23.06 8.27
CA ASP A 517 2.45 -21.84 7.50
C ASP A 517 1.46 -21.87 6.31
N PRO A 518 0.48 -20.94 6.26
CA PRO A 518 -0.51 -20.88 5.18
C PRO A 518 0.12 -20.76 3.79
N VAL A 519 1.27 -20.08 3.67
CA VAL A 519 1.95 -19.84 2.39
C VAL A 519 2.74 -21.08 1.97
N ALA A 520 3.50 -21.69 2.89
CA ALA A 520 4.19 -22.95 2.62
C ALA A 520 3.22 -24.07 2.23
N LYS A 521 2.05 -24.13 2.90
CA LYS A 521 0.97 -25.08 2.58
C LYS A 521 0.45 -24.91 1.15
N LYS A 522 0.25 -23.67 0.69
CA LYS A 522 -0.16 -23.38 -0.70
C LYS A 522 0.89 -23.87 -1.70
N VAL A 523 2.17 -23.61 -1.45
CA VAL A 523 3.26 -24.07 -2.34
C VAL A 523 3.33 -25.59 -2.39
N ALA A 524 3.26 -26.26 -1.24
CA ALA A 524 3.24 -27.73 -1.17
C ALA A 524 2.01 -28.32 -1.90
N ALA A 525 0.84 -27.69 -1.79
CA ALA A 525 -0.37 -28.13 -2.48
C ALA A 525 -0.22 -28.08 -4.01
N ILE A 526 0.42 -27.04 -4.55
CA ILE A 526 0.73 -26.94 -5.99
C ILE A 526 1.65 -28.09 -6.42
N TYR A 527 2.70 -28.38 -5.65
CA TYR A 527 3.57 -29.54 -5.96
C TYR A 527 2.80 -30.86 -5.95
N ILE A 528 1.90 -31.08 -4.98
CA ILE A 528 1.06 -32.28 -4.90
C ILE A 528 0.14 -32.38 -6.13
N GLU A 529 -0.42 -31.27 -6.58
CA GLU A 529 -1.28 -31.23 -7.78
C GLU A 529 -0.51 -31.66 -9.04
N TYR A 530 0.70 -31.14 -9.24
CA TYR A 530 1.56 -31.52 -10.37
C TYR A 530 1.97 -33.00 -10.28
N LEU A 531 2.32 -33.48 -9.10
CA LEU A 531 2.65 -34.90 -8.90
C LEU A 531 1.48 -35.83 -9.21
N ASN A 532 0.24 -35.43 -8.89
CA ASN A 532 -0.96 -36.20 -9.26
C ASN A 532 -1.14 -36.29 -10.79
N ARG A 533 -0.60 -35.32 -11.54
CA ARG A 533 -0.56 -35.32 -13.02
C ARG A 533 0.69 -36.02 -13.59
N GLN A 534 1.55 -36.59 -12.74
CA GLN A 534 2.85 -37.17 -13.10
C GLN A 534 3.85 -36.16 -13.70
N GLU A 535 3.70 -34.89 -13.36
CA GLU A 535 4.58 -33.80 -13.79
C GLU A 535 5.29 -33.15 -12.59
N LEU A 536 6.34 -32.37 -12.84
CA LEU A 536 6.98 -31.51 -11.84
C LEU A 536 6.84 -30.05 -12.24
N PRO A 537 6.50 -29.15 -11.30
CA PRO A 537 6.35 -27.74 -11.62
C PRO A 537 7.71 -27.06 -11.71
N GLU A 538 7.91 -26.28 -12.77
CA GLU A 538 9.08 -25.41 -12.91
C GLU A 538 9.05 -24.23 -11.92
N GLN A 539 10.22 -23.69 -11.57
CA GLN A 539 10.35 -22.51 -10.69
C GLN A 539 9.51 -21.31 -11.19
N ARG A 540 9.39 -21.14 -12.51
CA ARG A 540 8.67 -20.03 -13.14
C ARG A 540 7.19 -19.99 -12.72
N VAL A 541 6.54 -21.14 -12.59
CA VAL A 541 5.13 -21.28 -12.18
C VAL A 541 4.88 -20.63 -10.82
N PHE A 542 5.83 -20.76 -9.91
CA PHE A 542 5.73 -20.20 -8.55
C PHE A 542 6.07 -18.70 -8.52
N ILE A 543 7.03 -18.27 -9.34
CA ILE A 543 7.43 -16.86 -9.44
C ILE A 543 6.29 -16.02 -10.03
N THR A 544 5.60 -16.52 -11.06
CA THR A 544 4.50 -15.83 -11.75
C THR A 544 3.12 -16.15 -11.15
N ASN A 545 3.07 -16.69 -9.93
CA ASN A 545 1.81 -17.05 -9.29
C ASN A 545 0.94 -15.81 -9.05
N SER A 546 -0.38 -15.93 -9.25
CA SER A 546 -1.34 -14.86 -9.01
C SER A 546 -1.42 -14.46 -7.53
N ASP A 547 -1.10 -15.37 -6.61
CA ASP A 547 -0.97 -15.09 -5.20
C ASP A 547 0.40 -14.44 -4.89
N LYS A 548 0.35 -13.16 -4.52
CA LYS A 548 1.54 -12.35 -4.20
C LYS A 548 2.29 -12.84 -2.98
N GLU A 549 1.61 -13.44 -1.99
CA GLU A 549 2.29 -13.96 -0.80
C GLU A 549 3.18 -15.15 -1.16
N VAL A 550 2.67 -16.02 -2.03
CA VAL A 550 3.40 -17.17 -2.57
C VAL A 550 4.60 -16.70 -3.41
N SER A 551 4.38 -15.81 -4.37
CA SER A 551 5.45 -15.29 -5.22
C SER A 551 6.57 -14.62 -4.41
N ASN A 552 6.21 -13.76 -3.43
CA ASN A 552 7.19 -13.09 -2.58
C ASN A 552 8.03 -14.07 -1.74
N LEU A 553 7.41 -15.11 -1.17
CA LEU A 553 8.13 -16.14 -0.41
C LEU A 553 9.05 -16.96 -1.32
N VAL A 554 8.58 -17.37 -2.49
CA VAL A 554 9.38 -18.13 -3.46
C VAL A 554 10.60 -17.31 -3.90
N ILE A 555 10.41 -16.02 -4.21
CA ILE A 555 11.49 -15.11 -4.60
C ILE A 555 12.49 -14.93 -3.46
N SER A 556 12.04 -14.79 -2.21
CA SER A 556 12.95 -14.66 -1.07
C SER A 556 13.80 -15.92 -0.89
N LEU A 557 13.19 -17.10 -0.98
CA LEU A 557 13.86 -18.39 -0.84
C LEU A 557 14.84 -18.66 -2.00
N LEU A 558 14.49 -18.27 -3.23
CA LEU A 558 15.36 -18.42 -4.41
C LEU A 558 16.48 -17.37 -4.46
N SER A 559 16.34 -16.23 -3.80
CA SER A 559 17.35 -15.17 -3.82
C SER A 559 18.47 -15.43 -2.80
N SER A 560 19.73 -15.20 -3.19
CA SER A 560 20.87 -15.20 -2.27
C SER A 560 21.66 -13.90 -2.42
N PRO A 561 22.03 -13.21 -1.32
CA PRO A 561 22.88 -12.03 -1.39
C PRO A 561 24.35 -12.40 -1.67
N TYR A 562 24.72 -13.68 -1.51
CA TYR A 562 26.08 -14.18 -1.64
C TYR A 562 26.23 -14.97 -2.94
N ASN A 563 27.22 -14.58 -3.75
CA ASN A 563 27.67 -15.31 -4.93
C ASN A 563 29.10 -15.79 -4.71
N LEU A 564 29.34 -17.09 -4.95
CA LEU A 564 30.70 -17.63 -4.98
C LEU A 564 31.48 -16.98 -6.11
N SER A 565 32.72 -16.57 -5.84
CA SER A 565 33.55 -15.98 -6.88
C SER A 565 34.03 -17.08 -7.83
N PRO A 566 33.93 -16.86 -9.15
CA PRO A 566 34.33 -17.86 -10.15
C PRO A 566 35.83 -18.17 -10.11
N ASN A 567 36.63 -17.31 -9.48
CA ASN A 567 38.08 -17.43 -9.38
C ASN A 567 38.54 -18.28 -8.19
N TRP A 568 37.63 -18.93 -7.45
CA TRP A 568 38.01 -19.78 -6.31
C TRP A 568 38.44 -21.17 -6.77
N ASN A 569 37.74 -21.73 -7.77
CA ASN A 569 38.05 -23.02 -8.37
C ASN A 569 38.62 -22.86 -9.79
N ASP A 570 39.55 -21.91 -9.96
CA ASP A 570 40.31 -21.77 -11.20
C ASP A 570 41.62 -22.59 -11.14
N ASP A 571 42.24 -22.79 -12.30
CA ASP A 571 43.50 -23.55 -12.42
C ASP A 571 44.65 -22.95 -11.58
N LYS A 572 44.52 -21.69 -11.15
CA LYS A 572 45.54 -20.98 -10.35
C LYS A 572 45.38 -21.19 -8.85
N ARG A 573 44.15 -21.17 -8.33
CA ARG A 573 43.88 -21.11 -6.88
C ARG A 573 43.45 -22.46 -6.32
N GLN A 574 42.77 -23.30 -7.11
CA GLN A 574 42.39 -24.66 -6.71
C GLN A 574 41.68 -24.72 -5.33
N ILE A 575 40.96 -23.66 -4.94
CA ILE A 575 40.25 -23.59 -3.66
C ILE A 575 38.84 -24.16 -3.88
N TYR A 576 38.70 -25.44 -3.57
CA TYR A 576 37.41 -26.12 -3.60
C TYR A 576 36.55 -25.70 -2.41
N VAL A 577 35.41 -25.06 -2.70
CA VAL A 577 34.37 -24.75 -1.72
C VAL A 577 33.31 -25.84 -1.82
N LYS A 578 33.07 -26.56 -0.72
CA LYS A 578 31.99 -27.55 -0.64
C LYS A 578 30.66 -26.86 -0.96
N GLN A 579 29.94 -27.38 -1.94
CA GLN A 579 28.60 -26.94 -2.28
C GLN A 579 27.56 -27.75 -1.50
N GLU A 580 26.37 -27.18 -1.35
CA GLU A 580 25.24 -27.86 -0.72
C GLU A 580 24.87 -29.16 -1.46
N THR A 581 25.10 -29.21 -2.79
CA THR A 581 24.93 -30.40 -3.62
C THR A 581 25.82 -31.57 -3.22
N ASP A 582 27.00 -31.30 -2.62
CA ASP A 582 27.93 -32.36 -2.19
C ASP A 582 27.41 -33.12 -0.96
N ASN A 583 26.48 -32.52 -0.21
CA ASN A 583 25.87 -33.12 0.98
C ASN A 583 24.34 -33.17 0.93
N LEU A 584 23.77 -33.19 -0.28
CA LEU A 584 22.33 -33.05 -0.51
C LEU A 584 21.50 -34.13 0.22
N LYS A 585 22.01 -35.37 0.29
CA LYS A 585 21.39 -36.48 1.04
C LYS A 585 21.18 -36.11 2.51
N GLU A 586 22.22 -35.63 3.18
CA GLU A 586 22.14 -35.31 4.61
C GLU A 586 21.25 -34.09 4.85
N THR A 587 21.34 -33.07 4.00
CA THR A 587 20.49 -31.87 4.06
C THR A 587 19.01 -32.20 3.94
N VAL A 588 18.62 -32.97 2.91
CA VAL A 588 17.22 -33.37 2.66
C VAL A 588 16.70 -34.22 3.82
N LEU A 589 17.45 -35.23 4.25
CA LEU A 589 17.02 -36.11 5.35
C LEU A 589 16.87 -35.31 6.65
N LYS A 590 17.85 -34.47 7.02
CA LYS A 590 17.77 -33.64 8.24
C LYS A 590 16.54 -32.73 8.22
N ALA A 591 16.21 -32.12 7.08
CA ALA A 591 15.01 -31.29 6.96
C ALA A 591 13.72 -32.10 7.21
N ILE A 592 13.59 -33.28 6.59
CA ILE A 592 12.45 -34.19 6.80
C ILE A 592 12.36 -34.64 8.27
N PHE A 593 13.47 -35.05 8.88
CA PHE A 593 13.46 -35.52 10.27
C PHE A 593 13.15 -34.41 11.27
N ARG A 594 13.53 -33.14 10.99
CA ARG A 594 13.11 -31.98 11.81
C ARG A 594 11.59 -31.79 11.77
N MET A 595 10.98 -31.87 10.58
CA MET A 595 9.52 -31.81 10.43
C MET A 595 8.80 -32.98 11.12
N LYS A 596 9.34 -34.20 11.03
CA LYS A 596 8.78 -35.37 11.72
C LYS A 596 8.89 -35.27 13.24
N LYS A 597 10.02 -34.75 13.74
CA LYS A 597 10.22 -34.51 15.18
C LYS A 597 9.11 -33.64 15.74
N ARG A 598 8.77 -32.54 15.06
CA ARG A 598 7.67 -31.66 15.46
C ARG A 598 6.36 -32.41 15.66
N LYS A 599 5.97 -33.25 14.68
CA LYS A 599 4.75 -34.05 14.78
C LYS A 599 4.81 -35.07 15.93
N ILE A 600 5.99 -35.63 16.21
CA ILE A 600 6.20 -36.51 17.35
C ILE A 600 6.00 -35.73 18.66
N ASP A 601 6.54 -34.52 18.78
CA ASP A 601 6.40 -33.66 19.96
C ASP A 601 4.94 -33.27 20.20
N GLU A 602 4.20 -32.91 19.15
CA GLU A 602 2.75 -32.61 19.21
C GLU A 602 1.95 -33.84 19.68
N ARG A 603 2.26 -35.03 19.16
CA ARG A 603 1.62 -36.29 19.59
C ARG A 603 1.94 -36.65 21.02
N ILE A 604 3.18 -36.42 21.47
CA ILE A 604 3.60 -36.63 22.85
C ILE A 604 2.82 -35.72 23.79
N GLN A 605 2.67 -34.44 23.43
CA GLN A 605 1.92 -33.48 24.23
C GLN A 605 0.44 -33.84 24.28
N LYS A 606 -0.17 -34.21 23.14
CA LYS A 606 -1.57 -34.66 23.10
C LYS A 606 -1.80 -35.90 23.98
N VAL A 607 -0.93 -36.91 23.90
CA VAL A 607 -1.04 -38.11 24.74
C VAL A 607 -0.83 -37.75 26.22
N ARG A 608 0.06 -36.80 26.54
CA ARG A 608 0.27 -36.33 27.91
C ARG A 608 -0.98 -35.65 28.47
N ASP A 609 -1.69 -34.86 27.68
CA ASP A 609 -2.91 -34.19 28.10
C ASP A 609 -4.09 -35.18 28.19
N GLU A 610 -4.19 -36.15 27.25
CA GLU A 610 -5.12 -37.29 27.34
C GLU A 610 -4.92 -38.10 28.64
N ILE A 611 -3.66 -38.29 29.09
CA ILE A 611 -3.36 -38.98 30.37
C ILE A 611 -3.83 -38.18 31.58
N LYS A 612 -3.78 -36.84 31.54
CA LYS A 612 -4.21 -35.99 32.66
C LYS A 612 -5.72 -35.95 32.85
N GLU A 613 -6.47 -36.04 31.75
CA GLU A 613 -7.94 -35.96 31.75
C GLU A 613 -8.62 -37.32 31.95
N GLU A 614 -7.92 -38.43 31.69
CA GLU A 614 -8.46 -39.78 31.79
C GLU A 614 -8.56 -40.28 33.24
N THR A 615 -9.67 -40.96 33.55
CA THR A 615 -9.97 -41.45 34.92
C THR A 615 -9.97 -42.97 35.02
N ASN A 616 -10.05 -43.68 33.89
CA ASN A 616 -10.01 -45.14 33.86
C ASN A 616 -8.56 -45.69 33.92
N PRO A 617 -8.20 -46.52 34.93
CA PRO A 617 -6.86 -47.09 35.07
C PRO A 617 -6.36 -47.91 33.87
N GLU A 618 -7.25 -48.64 33.18
CA GLU A 618 -6.87 -49.43 32.00
C GLU A 618 -6.51 -48.53 30.81
N ASN A 619 -7.26 -47.44 30.61
CA ASN A 619 -6.98 -46.46 29.56
C ASN A 619 -5.68 -45.69 29.83
N ILE A 620 -5.41 -45.33 31.08
CA ILE A 620 -4.15 -44.69 31.50
C ILE A 620 -2.95 -45.59 31.18
N ALA A 621 -3.06 -46.91 31.40
CA ALA A 621 -1.99 -47.86 31.07
C ALA A 621 -1.74 -47.93 29.54
N ILE A 622 -2.79 -47.93 28.72
CA ILE A 622 -2.70 -47.92 27.26
C ILE A 622 -2.04 -46.62 26.77
N LEU A 623 -2.48 -45.47 27.28
CA LEU A 623 -1.92 -44.16 26.92
C LEU A 623 -0.46 -44.01 27.38
N SER A 624 -0.11 -44.53 28.56
CA SER A 624 1.27 -44.53 29.07
C SER A 624 2.21 -45.37 28.19
N HIS A 625 1.75 -46.54 27.72
CA HIS A 625 2.51 -47.35 26.78
C HIS A 625 2.67 -46.66 25.41
N LYS A 626 1.63 -45.96 24.93
CA LYS A 626 1.69 -45.13 23.71
C LYS A 626 2.69 -43.97 23.86
N TYR A 627 2.72 -43.32 25.02
CA TYR A 627 3.69 -42.27 25.35
C TYR A 627 5.14 -42.79 25.32
N LEU A 628 5.41 -43.94 25.94
CA LEU A 628 6.74 -44.56 25.95
C LEU A 628 7.24 -44.89 24.54
N LYS A 629 6.37 -45.44 23.69
CA LYS A 629 6.71 -45.68 22.27
C LYS A 629 7.03 -44.40 21.51
N LEU A 630 6.25 -43.33 21.72
CA LEU A 630 6.53 -42.03 21.09
C LEU A 630 7.86 -41.43 21.57
N LYS A 631 8.21 -41.60 22.85
CA LYS A 631 9.52 -41.18 23.40
C LYS A 631 10.69 -41.97 22.84
N GLU A 632 10.51 -43.25 22.53
CA GLU A 632 11.52 -44.06 21.87
C GLU A 632 11.79 -43.55 20.44
N VAL A 633 10.73 -43.28 19.67
CA VAL A 633 10.83 -42.72 18.31
C VAL A 633 11.43 -41.31 18.31
N GLU A 634 11.10 -40.48 19.31
CA GLU A 634 11.72 -39.15 19.49
C GLU A 634 13.24 -39.28 19.71
N LYS A 635 13.66 -40.22 20.54
CA LYS A 635 15.08 -40.46 20.84
C LYS A 635 15.85 -40.92 19.62
N GLU A 636 15.30 -41.82 18.81
CA GLU A 636 15.89 -42.25 17.54
C GLU A 636 16.00 -41.08 16.54
N THR A 637 14.96 -40.26 16.45
CA THR A 637 14.94 -39.07 15.59
C THR A 637 16.00 -38.05 16.02
N LEU A 638 16.14 -37.80 17.32
CA LEU A 638 17.15 -36.89 17.88
C LEU A 638 18.58 -37.41 17.69
N ALA A 639 18.79 -38.72 17.80
CA ALA A 639 20.08 -39.35 17.53
C ALA A 639 20.50 -39.15 16.07
N PHE A 640 19.58 -39.31 15.11
CA PHE A 640 19.84 -39.04 13.70
C PHE A 640 20.14 -37.57 13.42
N LEU A 641 19.46 -36.65 14.10
CA LEU A 641 19.70 -35.21 13.98
C LEU A 641 21.00 -34.74 14.67
N GLY A 642 21.73 -35.65 15.34
CA GLY A 642 22.98 -35.33 16.05
C GLY A 642 22.78 -34.47 17.29
N THR A 643 21.56 -34.43 17.85
CA THR A 643 21.26 -33.66 19.05
C THR A 643 21.55 -34.52 20.27
N VAL A 644 22.64 -34.22 20.98
CA VAL A 644 22.97 -34.91 22.24
C VAL A 644 22.04 -34.39 23.33
N ILE A 645 21.09 -35.21 23.76
CA ILE A 645 20.32 -34.93 24.98
C ILE A 645 21.30 -35.11 26.14
N SER A 646 21.72 -34.03 26.78
CA SER A 646 22.40 -34.14 28.08
C SER A 646 21.43 -34.83 29.03
N LYS A 647 21.88 -35.95 29.60
CA LYS A 647 21.12 -36.74 30.57
C LYS A 647 20.66 -35.91 31.76
#